data_AF-A0AAC8QGE7-F1
#
_entry.id   AF-A0AAC8QGE7-F1
#
_cell.length_a   1.000
_cell.length_b   1.000
_cell.length_c   1.000
_cell.angle_alpha   90.00
_cell.angle_beta   90.00
_cell.angle_gamma   90.00
#
_symmetry.space_group_name_H-M   'P 1'
#
loop_
_entity.id
_entity.type
_entity.pdbx_description
1 polymer ?
#
loop_
_entity_poly.entity_id
_entity_poly.type
_entity_poly.pdbx_seq_one_letter_code
_entity_poly.pdbx_strand_id
1 'polypeptide(L)'
;MPLGLLLVLALAGGTPELRTRLAERAEALLPDEDDAAAVMDLATGELVLAHHPAILTRAFPPGSVLKLATAYAALDTHRLPEEPLRCTGRAEIGGRERTCWLRPGHGRIELTRALALSCNLYFHALGDVLEGEALLRALRDFGLGRPTGALPGEEGGVLPQALSREDRIRVAAGDSERVQTTPLQLLQMAAVVAGRGQARSLGEVGGRQGPRLGNVAAVEVLREAMRQAAESGTLEATRLGTLEGAGKTGTARWDKGWHTHGWFIGFAPFRAPRFAVVAFAREGRGAHQAAQPGTELLSLALGGDAPKATPWERPPGHLRVRVLEKLRPVRATVMTNGERLRCDGKTLDLTGATAEIDQGLLDLGRPDWRCRELHAPGEGVVVRVGATTRRYRGALRATVLDGQIALFNELSVEEYLRGVVGSELAGKPEALKAQAVVSRTYALAGRNRHEKAGYDVCDLTHCQLYRGRQDERAEVDKAVEATRGKVLRGRNAREPLAPAYFHSSCGGATSTAASVFGASEASSAVEDRVGTSGPLCAASPHHRWHFEVSRAELARALGIPAEGPAFEVLRKDSGGRALEVRTFGVPLSGEAFHARVGRVLGYQTLKSLAVSAREAGGKVRFEGRGLGHGVGLCQYGATELERRGYKYEKILKHYFPERTIGEPPP
;
A
#
# COMPACT_ATOMS: atom_id res chain seq x y z
N MET A 1 0.09 -6.63 -35.05
CA MET A 1 1.34 -7.01 -34.34
C MET A 1 1.83 -5.75 -33.62
N PRO A 2 2.02 -5.75 -32.30
CA PRO A 2 2.41 -4.53 -31.60
C PRO A 2 3.90 -4.22 -31.86
N LEU A 3 4.22 -2.93 -32.00
CA LEU A 3 5.54 -2.40 -32.34
C LEU A 3 6.67 -2.86 -31.40
N GLY A 4 6.36 -3.29 -30.17
CA GLY A 4 7.35 -3.71 -29.16
C GLY A 4 8.22 -4.90 -29.57
N LEU A 5 7.70 -5.82 -30.41
CA LEU A 5 8.45 -7.02 -30.81
C LEU A 5 9.56 -6.73 -31.84
N LEU A 6 9.42 -5.64 -32.61
CA LEU A 6 10.39 -5.24 -33.64
C LEU A 6 11.69 -4.65 -33.05
N LEU A 7 11.65 -4.14 -31.81
CA LEU A 7 12.81 -3.52 -31.16
C LEU A 7 13.70 -4.52 -30.41
N VAL A 8 13.18 -5.71 -30.10
CA VAL A 8 13.94 -6.84 -29.50
C VAL A 8 15.10 -7.30 -30.40
N LEU A 9 14.99 -7.04 -31.71
CA LEU A 9 15.98 -7.40 -32.73
C LEU A 9 17.10 -6.34 -32.94
N ALA A 10 17.00 -5.15 -32.32
CA ALA A 10 17.99 -4.07 -32.46
C ALA A 10 18.97 -3.95 -31.28
N LEU A 11 18.78 -4.72 -30.20
CA LEU A 11 19.66 -4.74 -29.03
C LEU A 11 20.82 -5.73 -29.22
N ALA A 12 22.06 -5.29 -28.97
CA ALA A 12 23.27 -6.07 -29.21
C ALA A 12 23.62 -7.07 -28.09
N GLY A 13 23.09 -6.91 -26.86
CA GLY A 13 23.50 -7.68 -25.67
C GLY A 13 22.53 -8.80 -25.25
N GLY A 14 23.07 -9.85 -24.61
CA GLY A 14 22.31 -11.00 -24.08
C GLY A 14 21.89 -12.04 -25.12
N THR A 15 21.28 -13.16 -24.71
CA THR A 15 20.73 -14.14 -25.65
C THR A 15 19.35 -13.69 -26.15
N PRO A 16 18.92 -14.07 -27.38
CA PRO A 16 17.57 -13.77 -27.89
C PRO A 16 16.45 -14.21 -26.93
N GLU A 17 16.62 -15.35 -26.28
CA GLU A 17 15.65 -15.90 -25.31
C GLU A 17 15.56 -15.02 -24.06
N LEU A 18 16.71 -14.55 -23.54
CA LEU A 18 16.73 -13.64 -22.40
C LEU A 18 16.06 -12.31 -22.73
N ARG A 19 16.37 -11.73 -23.89
CA ARG A 19 15.76 -10.47 -24.34
C ARG A 19 14.24 -10.60 -24.46
N THR A 20 13.77 -11.70 -25.04
CA THR A 20 12.33 -11.97 -25.18
C THR A 20 11.64 -12.09 -23.82
N ARG A 21 12.20 -12.88 -22.89
CA ARG A 21 11.66 -13.03 -21.52
C ARG A 21 11.63 -11.72 -20.76
N LEU A 22 12.66 -10.88 -20.90
CA LEU A 22 12.71 -9.57 -20.26
C LEU A 22 11.66 -8.62 -20.84
N ALA A 23 11.49 -8.60 -22.16
CA ALA A 23 10.50 -7.76 -22.84
C ALA A 23 9.06 -8.15 -22.44
N GLU A 24 8.73 -9.44 -22.48
CA GLU A 24 7.41 -9.94 -22.06
C GLU A 24 7.11 -9.59 -20.59
N ARG A 25 8.12 -9.72 -19.71
CA ARG A 25 7.92 -9.37 -18.31
C ARG A 25 7.80 -7.87 -18.09
N ALA A 26 8.58 -7.06 -18.81
CA ALA A 26 8.51 -5.61 -18.72
C ALA A 26 7.14 -5.09 -19.13
N GLU A 27 6.59 -5.60 -20.24
CA GLU A 27 5.23 -5.30 -20.69
C GLU A 27 4.17 -5.61 -19.61
N ALA A 28 4.29 -6.77 -18.95
CA ALA A 28 3.36 -7.18 -17.90
C ALA A 28 3.47 -6.34 -16.61
N LEU A 29 4.66 -5.82 -16.31
CA LEU A 29 4.94 -5.08 -15.07
C LEU A 29 4.78 -3.57 -15.20
N LEU A 30 5.01 -3.03 -16.41
CA LEU A 30 4.97 -1.62 -16.76
C LEU A 30 4.17 -1.45 -18.07
N PRO A 31 2.85 -1.72 -18.03
CA PRO A 31 2.01 -1.72 -19.24
C PRO A 31 1.66 -0.31 -19.74
N ASP A 32 1.92 0.73 -18.95
CA ASP A 32 1.66 2.12 -19.34
C ASP A 32 2.73 2.59 -20.33
N GLU A 33 2.32 3.18 -21.45
CA GLU A 33 3.22 3.69 -22.51
C GLU A 33 4.16 4.79 -22.00
N ASP A 34 3.80 5.42 -20.88
CA ASP A 34 4.57 6.47 -20.23
C ASP A 34 5.56 5.94 -19.17
N ASP A 35 5.51 4.65 -18.83
CA ASP A 35 6.48 3.98 -17.95
C ASP A 35 7.63 3.37 -18.75
N ALA A 36 8.78 3.12 -18.11
CA ALA A 36 9.94 2.57 -18.81
C ALA A 36 10.86 1.75 -17.91
N ALA A 37 11.61 0.85 -18.53
CA ALA A 37 12.68 0.13 -17.86
C ALA A 37 13.81 -0.24 -18.81
N ALA A 38 15.03 -0.28 -18.29
CA ALA A 38 16.19 -0.74 -19.04
C ALA A 38 17.10 -1.59 -18.15
N VAL A 39 17.70 -2.62 -18.75
CA VAL A 39 18.65 -3.51 -18.08
C VAL A 39 19.94 -3.52 -18.89
N MET A 40 21.05 -3.32 -18.19
CA MET A 40 22.41 -3.30 -18.74
C MET A 40 23.18 -4.53 -18.26
N ASP A 41 23.88 -5.20 -19.19
CA ASP A 41 24.95 -6.14 -18.86
C ASP A 41 26.21 -5.33 -18.50
N LEU A 42 26.65 -5.43 -17.24
CA LEU A 42 27.78 -4.66 -16.73
C LEU A 42 29.12 -5.11 -17.32
N ALA A 43 29.21 -6.36 -17.80
CA ALA A 43 30.44 -6.88 -18.39
C ALA A 43 30.66 -6.33 -19.80
N THR A 44 29.59 -6.16 -20.59
CA THR A 44 29.71 -5.69 -21.98
C THR A 44 29.48 -4.19 -22.13
N GLY A 45 28.59 -3.61 -21.31
CA GLY A 45 28.10 -2.25 -21.48
C GLY A 45 26.74 -2.18 -22.21
N GLU A 46 26.23 -3.30 -22.69
CA GLU A 46 25.10 -3.34 -23.62
C GLU A 46 23.76 -3.41 -22.90
N LEU A 47 22.73 -2.86 -23.56
CA LEU A 47 21.34 -3.02 -23.14
C LEU A 47 20.85 -4.43 -23.51
N VAL A 48 20.36 -5.16 -22.51
CA VAL A 48 19.66 -6.44 -22.69
C VAL A 48 18.13 -6.27 -22.62
N LEU A 49 17.66 -5.10 -22.18
CA LEU A 49 16.27 -4.65 -22.24
C LEU A 49 16.23 -3.13 -22.43
N ALA A 50 15.34 -2.67 -23.31
CA ALA A 50 14.94 -1.26 -23.44
C ALA A 50 13.41 -1.21 -23.64
N HIS A 51 12.66 -1.20 -22.53
CA HIS A 51 11.21 -1.08 -22.51
C HIS A 51 10.80 0.39 -22.61
N HIS A 52 9.94 0.71 -23.57
CA HIS A 52 9.54 2.07 -23.96
C HIS A 52 10.73 3.06 -24.17
N PRO A 53 11.54 2.85 -25.23
CA PRO A 53 12.69 3.70 -25.59
C PRO A 53 12.42 5.20 -25.61
N ALA A 54 11.23 5.61 -26.06
CA ALA A 54 10.84 7.02 -26.14
C ALA A 54 10.79 7.73 -24.77
N ILE A 55 10.58 6.98 -23.69
CA ILE A 55 10.61 7.50 -22.32
C ILE A 55 12.03 7.39 -21.75
N LEU A 56 12.77 6.31 -22.08
CA LEU A 56 14.16 6.13 -21.68
C LEU A 56 15.10 7.25 -22.15
N THR A 57 14.76 7.93 -23.25
CA THR A 57 15.55 9.00 -23.84
C THR A 57 15.17 10.41 -23.38
N ARG A 58 14.13 10.58 -22.56
CA ARG A 58 13.65 11.90 -22.10
C ARG A 58 14.10 12.23 -20.70
N ALA A 59 14.36 13.51 -20.44
CA ALA A 59 14.82 14.00 -19.16
C ALA A 59 13.67 14.29 -18.20
N PHE A 60 13.82 13.82 -16.96
CA PHE A 60 12.85 14.00 -15.88
C PHE A 60 13.58 14.31 -14.58
N PRO A 61 12.93 14.96 -13.59
CA PRO A 61 13.49 15.11 -12.26
C PRO A 61 13.79 13.73 -11.60
N PRO A 62 15.04 13.42 -11.24
CA PRO A 62 15.46 12.10 -10.71
C PRO A 62 15.07 11.83 -9.25
N GLY A 63 14.58 12.85 -8.55
CA GLY A 63 14.19 12.71 -7.15
C GLY A 63 15.34 12.28 -6.24
N SER A 64 15.01 11.48 -5.23
CA SER A 64 15.96 10.97 -4.23
C SER A 64 17.09 10.07 -4.75
N VAL A 65 17.13 9.72 -6.04
CA VAL A 65 18.31 9.04 -6.63
C VAL A 65 19.54 9.93 -6.56
N LEU A 66 19.39 11.27 -6.67
CA LEU A 66 20.49 12.25 -6.58
C LEU A 66 21.26 12.22 -5.26
N LYS A 67 20.65 11.69 -4.21
CA LYS A 67 21.28 11.55 -2.89
C LYS A 67 22.57 10.72 -2.95
N LEU A 68 22.72 9.83 -3.94
CA LEU A 68 23.97 9.12 -4.20
C LEU A 68 25.10 10.08 -4.61
N ALA A 69 24.84 11.01 -5.54
CA ALA A 69 25.80 12.02 -5.96
C ALA A 69 26.12 13.01 -4.84
N THR A 70 25.12 13.37 -4.03
CA THR A 70 25.32 14.22 -2.85
C THR A 70 26.17 13.54 -1.78
N ALA A 71 25.90 12.26 -1.49
CA ALA A 71 26.69 11.48 -0.55
C ALA A 71 28.14 11.34 -1.05
N TYR A 72 28.34 11.08 -2.35
CA TYR A 72 29.67 11.05 -2.97
C TYR A 72 30.39 12.39 -2.79
N ALA A 73 29.76 13.52 -3.15
CA ALA A 73 30.36 14.85 -3.01
C ALA A 73 30.78 15.15 -1.56
N ALA A 74 29.96 14.76 -0.58
CA ALA A 74 30.28 14.95 0.84
C ALA A 74 31.45 14.09 1.32
N LEU A 75 31.50 12.83 0.89
CA LEU A 75 32.62 11.93 1.19
C LEU A 75 33.92 12.39 0.51
N ASP A 76 33.83 12.85 -0.74
CA ASP A 76 34.97 13.25 -1.57
C ASP A 76 35.58 14.57 -1.10
N THR A 77 34.76 15.49 -0.59
CA THR A 77 35.23 16.76 -0.02
C THR A 77 35.47 16.71 1.48
N HIS A 78 35.32 15.54 2.11
CA HIS A 78 35.39 15.35 3.57
C HIS A 78 34.46 16.31 4.35
N ARG A 79 33.27 16.60 3.81
CA ARG A 79 32.25 17.48 4.40
C ARG A 79 31.06 16.68 4.93
N LEU A 80 31.33 15.83 5.92
CA LEU A 80 30.30 15.12 6.67
C LEU A 80 30.01 15.81 8.01
N PRO A 81 28.81 15.66 8.58
CA PRO A 81 28.55 16.03 9.97
C PRO A 81 29.50 15.29 10.92
N GLU A 82 30.04 15.98 11.92
CA GLU A 82 30.92 15.38 12.95
C GLU A 82 30.15 14.42 13.88
N GLU A 83 28.87 14.68 14.09
CA GLU A 83 27.97 13.82 14.87
C GLU A 83 26.76 13.35 14.02
N PRO A 84 26.19 12.17 14.35
CA PRO A 84 24.94 11.71 13.74
C PRO A 84 23.85 12.78 13.86
N LEU A 85 23.30 13.16 12.70
CA LEU A 85 22.18 14.11 12.66
C LEU A 85 20.92 13.48 13.24
N ARG A 86 20.11 14.26 13.95
CA ARG A 86 18.81 13.82 14.47
C ARG A 86 17.68 14.22 13.52
N CYS A 87 17.09 13.24 12.86
CA CYS A 87 15.89 13.43 12.05
C CYS A 87 14.63 13.36 12.93
N THR A 88 13.97 14.49 13.13
CA THR A 88 12.70 14.66 13.86
C THR A 88 11.48 14.76 12.94
N GLY A 89 11.64 14.43 11.65
CA GLY A 89 10.59 14.52 10.64
C GLY A 89 10.39 15.93 10.07
N ARG A 90 10.76 16.97 10.81
CA ARG A 90 10.87 18.37 10.36
C ARG A 90 12.03 19.08 11.05
N ALA A 91 12.67 20.01 10.36
CA ALA A 91 13.73 20.86 10.91
C ALA A 91 13.86 22.16 10.11
N GLU A 92 14.39 23.21 10.72
CA GLU A 92 14.76 24.43 10.02
C GLU A 92 16.16 24.27 9.42
N ILE A 93 16.27 24.36 8.09
CA ILE A 93 17.54 24.21 7.35
C ILE A 93 17.58 25.26 6.24
N GLY A 94 18.67 26.04 6.19
CA GLY A 94 18.79 27.17 5.27
C GLY A 94 17.79 28.31 5.54
N GLY A 95 17.36 28.49 6.80
CA GLY A 95 16.39 29.51 7.20
C GLY A 95 14.94 29.23 6.77
N ARG A 96 14.61 27.97 6.45
CA ARG A 96 13.26 27.53 6.08
C ARG A 96 12.94 26.19 6.72
N GLU A 97 11.67 25.98 7.06
CA GLU A 97 11.20 24.67 7.50
C GLU A 97 11.30 23.65 6.36
N ARG A 98 11.89 22.49 6.66
CA ARG A 98 11.99 21.34 5.77
C ARG A 98 11.35 20.13 6.42
N THR A 99 10.84 19.23 5.59
CA THR A 99 10.18 18.01 6.03
C THR A 99 10.87 16.75 5.50
N CYS A 100 10.82 15.70 6.30
CA CYS A 100 11.14 14.34 5.91
C CYS A 100 9.85 13.63 5.46
N TRP A 101 9.99 12.63 4.59
CA TRP A 101 8.87 11.78 4.21
C TRP A 101 8.33 10.97 5.41
N LEU A 102 9.22 10.58 6.34
CA LEU A 102 8.83 9.93 7.59
C LEU A 102 8.50 10.99 8.65
N ARG A 103 7.20 11.20 8.91
CA ARG A 103 6.71 12.24 9.84
C ARG A 103 7.22 12.10 11.28
N PRO A 104 7.32 10.90 11.88
CA PRO A 104 7.95 10.74 13.19
C PRO A 104 9.46 11.04 13.21
N GLY A 105 10.11 11.07 12.04
CA GLY A 105 11.55 11.19 11.90
C GLY A 105 12.29 9.86 12.03
N HIS A 106 13.52 9.82 11.53
CA HIS A 106 14.38 8.63 11.55
C HIS A 106 15.24 8.51 12.82
N GLY A 107 15.12 9.43 13.77
CA GLY A 107 15.99 9.47 14.95
C GLY A 107 17.42 9.92 14.62
N ARG A 108 18.40 9.53 15.45
CA ARG A 108 19.82 9.74 15.15
C ARG A 108 20.21 8.87 13.95
N ILE A 109 20.81 9.46 12.93
CA ILE A 109 21.08 8.78 11.67
C ILE A 109 22.40 9.24 11.04
N GLU A 110 23.18 8.25 10.61
CA GLU A 110 24.44 8.41 9.88
C GLU A 110 24.24 8.33 8.37
N LEU A 111 25.22 8.81 7.59
CA LEU A 111 25.16 8.88 6.12
C LEU A 111 24.62 7.60 5.46
N THR A 112 25.23 6.44 5.74
CA THR A 112 24.87 5.15 5.12
C THR A 112 23.40 4.83 5.37
N ARG A 113 22.95 4.98 6.62
CA ARG A 113 21.56 4.73 7.02
C ARG A 113 20.61 5.79 6.46
N ALA A 114 21.04 7.05 6.41
CA ALA A 114 20.26 8.16 5.84
C ALA A 114 20.03 7.97 4.35
N LEU A 115 21.01 7.44 3.63
CA LEU A 115 20.89 7.11 2.21
C LEU A 115 19.96 5.88 2.01
N ALA A 116 20.10 4.84 2.84
CA ALA A 116 19.26 3.63 2.80
C ALA A 116 17.77 3.88 3.10
N LEU A 117 17.49 4.72 4.11
CA LEU A 117 16.14 5.18 4.49
C LEU A 117 15.69 6.44 3.73
N SER A 118 16.55 6.98 2.87
CA SER A 118 16.31 8.18 2.08
C SER A 118 15.86 9.41 2.88
N CYS A 119 16.51 9.69 4.02
CA CYS A 119 16.19 10.79 4.93
C CYS A 119 16.37 12.19 4.30
N ASN A 120 15.29 12.90 3.96
CA ASN A 120 15.40 14.22 3.33
C ASN A 120 16.16 15.24 4.18
N LEU A 121 15.94 15.27 5.49
CA LEU A 121 16.58 16.26 6.37
C LEU A 121 18.10 16.11 6.41
N TYR A 122 18.60 14.87 6.39
CA TYR A 122 20.05 14.62 6.34
C TYR A 122 20.67 15.22 5.08
N PHE A 123 20.02 15.00 3.93
CA PHE A 123 20.51 15.51 2.64
C PHE A 123 20.27 17.01 2.45
N HIS A 124 19.21 17.59 3.03
CA HIS A 124 19.07 19.04 3.12
C HIS A 124 20.21 19.67 3.93
N ALA A 125 20.60 19.05 5.05
CA ALA A 125 21.70 19.53 5.88
C ALA A 125 23.05 19.43 5.14
N LEU A 126 23.30 18.32 4.43
CA LEU A 126 24.47 18.20 3.55
C LEU A 126 24.45 19.29 2.46
N GLY A 127 23.32 19.49 1.81
CA GLY A 127 23.16 20.54 0.81
C GLY A 127 23.35 21.95 1.36
N ASP A 128 23.20 22.16 2.67
CA ASP A 128 23.47 23.46 3.28
C ASP A 128 24.97 23.75 3.38
N VAL A 129 25.77 22.72 3.70
CA VAL A 129 27.21 22.84 3.99
C VAL A 129 28.14 22.57 2.80
N LEU A 130 27.68 21.81 1.80
CA LEU A 130 28.48 21.51 0.61
C LEU A 130 28.69 22.75 -0.27
N GLU A 131 29.74 22.76 -1.07
CA GLU A 131 29.87 23.77 -2.13
C GLU A 131 29.02 23.40 -3.34
N GLY A 132 28.43 24.40 -4.02
CA GLY A 132 27.59 24.16 -5.20
C GLY A 132 28.34 23.44 -6.32
N GLU A 133 29.60 23.85 -6.56
CA GLU A 133 30.44 23.21 -7.58
C GLU A 133 30.85 21.79 -7.20
N ALA A 134 31.03 21.48 -5.90
CA ALA A 134 31.30 20.10 -5.49
C ALA A 134 30.14 19.16 -5.83
N LEU A 135 28.90 19.60 -5.59
CA LEU A 135 27.71 18.84 -5.96
C LEU A 135 27.56 18.71 -7.48
N LEU A 136 27.76 19.79 -8.24
CA LEU A 136 27.69 19.77 -9.71
C LEU A 136 28.78 18.89 -10.33
N ARG A 137 30.02 18.94 -9.82
CA ARG A 137 31.10 18.04 -10.24
C ARG A 137 30.73 16.58 -10.02
N ALA A 138 30.26 16.21 -8.83
CA ALA A 138 29.83 14.84 -8.56
C ALA A 138 28.74 14.37 -9.53
N LEU A 139 27.74 15.20 -9.84
CA LEU A 139 26.71 14.87 -10.84
C LEU A 139 27.32 14.60 -12.22
N ARG A 140 28.26 15.43 -12.67
CA ARG A 140 28.97 15.26 -13.96
C ARG A 140 29.86 14.02 -13.96
N ASP A 141 30.52 13.71 -12.85
CA ASP A 141 31.41 12.55 -12.72
C ASP A 141 30.63 11.22 -12.77
N PHE A 142 29.37 11.22 -12.35
CA PHE A 142 28.43 10.11 -12.59
C PHE A 142 27.94 10.03 -14.05
N GLY A 143 28.29 10.99 -14.91
CA GLY A 143 27.85 11.07 -16.30
C GLY A 143 26.52 11.82 -16.52
N LEU A 144 25.97 12.47 -15.49
CA LEU A 144 24.71 13.21 -15.63
C LEU A 144 24.93 14.53 -16.38
N GLY A 145 23.93 14.98 -17.14
CA GLY A 145 24.00 16.21 -17.93
C GLY A 145 24.61 16.04 -19.33
N ARG A 146 24.88 14.80 -19.75
CA ARG A 146 25.29 14.45 -21.12
C ARG A 146 24.59 13.15 -21.55
N PRO A 147 24.17 13.00 -22.82
CA PRO A 147 23.56 11.76 -23.26
C PRO A 147 24.55 10.60 -23.11
N THR A 148 24.06 9.43 -22.72
CA THR A 148 24.87 8.20 -22.68
C THR A 148 25.24 7.71 -24.07
N GLY A 149 24.40 8.03 -25.07
CA GLY A 149 24.55 7.56 -26.44
C GLY A 149 23.97 6.16 -26.67
N ALA A 150 23.32 5.58 -25.66
CA ALA A 150 22.82 4.22 -25.73
C ALA A 150 21.64 4.03 -26.69
N LEU A 151 20.83 5.08 -26.89
CA LEU A 151 19.71 5.10 -27.83
C LEU A 151 19.70 6.41 -28.65
N PRO A 152 19.29 6.37 -29.92
CA PRO A 152 19.17 7.57 -30.75
C PRO A 152 18.21 8.60 -30.14
N GLY A 153 18.59 9.87 -30.19
CA GLY A 153 17.75 10.97 -29.72
C GLY A 153 17.68 11.12 -28.19
N GLU A 154 18.58 10.49 -27.44
CA GLU A 154 18.70 10.71 -25.99
C GLU A 154 18.98 12.19 -25.65
N GLU A 155 18.14 12.76 -24.78
CA GLU A 155 18.35 14.09 -24.23
C GLU A 155 19.59 14.13 -23.31
N GLY A 156 20.25 15.28 -23.25
CA GLY A 156 21.40 15.47 -22.36
C GLY A 156 21.04 15.61 -20.88
N GLY A 157 19.76 15.73 -20.52
CA GLY A 157 19.37 16.17 -19.19
C GLY A 157 19.66 17.66 -18.95
N VAL A 158 19.39 18.13 -17.72
CA VAL A 158 19.55 19.53 -17.33
C VAL A 158 20.38 19.59 -16.05
N LEU A 159 21.53 20.27 -16.10
CA LEU A 159 22.32 20.66 -14.94
C LEU A 159 22.48 22.18 -14.92
N PRO A 160 22.22 22.87 -13.79
CA PRO A 160 22.40 24.31 -13.71
C PRO A 160 23.90 24.66 -13.70
N GLN A 161 24.24 25.83 -14.24
CA GLN A 161 25.63 26.32 -14.27
C GLN A 161 26.18 26.61 -12.86
N ALA A 162 25.31 27.08 -11.96
CA ALA A 162 25.63 27.34 -10.56
C ALA A 162 24.41 27.05 -9.69
N LEU A 163 24.64 26.72 -8.42
CA LEU A 163 23.59 26.48 -7.43
C LEU A 163 23.64 27.57 -6.36
N SER A 164 22.53 28.28 -6.18
CA SER A 164 22.33 29.09 -4.96
C SER A 164 22.30 28.19 -3.73
N ARG A 165 22.46 28.76 -2.53
CA ARG A 165 22.34 27.99 -1.27
C ARG A 165 21.01 27.23 -1.18
N GLU A 166 19.90 27.88 -1.56
CA GLU A 166 18.57 27.26 -1.58
C GLU A 166 18.48 26.12 -2.60
N ASP A 167 18.99 26.34 -3.81
CA ASP A 167 18.97 25.31 -4.86
C ASP A 167 19.81 24.11 -4.46
N ARG A 168 20.98 24.34 -3.86
CA ARG A 168 21.87 23.28 -3.39
C ARG A 168 21.21 22.41 -2.32
N ILE A 169 20.55 23.02 -1.33
CA ILE A 169 19.77 22.28 -0.31
C ILE A 169 18.74 21.39 -0.98
N ARG A 170 17.93 21.92 -1.90
CA ARG A 170 16.87 21.17 -2.57
C ARG A 170 17.39 20.09 -3.51
N VAL A 171 18.40 20.39 -4.32
CA VAL A 171 19.04 19.43 -5.24
C VAL A 171 19.68 18.28 -4.46
N ALA A 172 20.34 18.58 -3.34
CA ALA A 172 20.99 17.58 -2.48
C ALA A 172 20.03 16.49 -1.97
N ALA A 173 18.79 16.88 -1.64
CA ALA A 173 17.75 15.94 -1.23
C ALA A 173 16.93 15.35 -2.39
N GLY A 174 17.17 15.80 -3.63
CA GLY A 174 16.37 15.42 -4.78
C GLY A 174 14.97 16.06 -4.81
N ASP A 175 14.77 17.19 -4.15
CA ASP A 175 13.50 17.95 -4.13
C ASP A 175 13.59 19.20 -5.01
N SER A 176 14.15 19.06 -6.21
CA SER A 176 14.34 20.14 -7.17
C SER A 176 14.12 19.67 -8.61
N GLU A 177 13.44 20.50 -9.40
CA GLU A 177 13.24 20.30 -10.84
C GLU A 177 14.38 20.90 -11.67
N ARG A 178 15.32 21.61 -11.02
CA ARG A 178 16.48 22.23 -11.70
C ARG A 178 17.48 21.22 -12.24
N VAL A 179 17.43 19.99 -11.74
CA VAL A 179 18.21 18.86 -12.25
C VAL A 179 17.25 17.88 -12.89
N GLN A 180 17.49 17.55 -14.15
CA GLN A 180 16.75 16.54 -14.89
C GLN A 180 17.71 15.56 -15.54
N THR A 181 17.35 14.29 -15.58
CA THR A 181 18.18 13.22 -16.13
C THR A 181 17.32 12.24 -16.91
N THR A 182 17.89 11.59 -17.90
CA THR A 182 17.22 10.46 -18.57
C THR A 182 17.29 9.20 -17.68
N PRO A 183 16.35 8.25 -17.81
CA PRO A 183 16.49 6.93 -17.21
C PRO A 183 17.82 6.24 -17.56
N LEU A 184 18.31 6.41 -18.79
CA LEU A 184 19.60 5.85 -19.23
C LEU A 184 20.80 6.44 -18.48
N GLN A 185 20.81 7.74 -18.20
CA GLN A 185 21.82 8.37 -17.36
C GLN A 185 21.83 7.79 -15.94
N LEU A 186 20.64 7.52 -15.36
CA LEU A 186 20.55 6.90 -14.04
C LEU A 186 20.95 5.42 -14.05
N LEU A 187 20.72 4.70 -15.16
CA LEU A 187 21.25 3.34 -15.36
C LEU A 187 22.78 3.35 -15.42
N GLN A 188 23.38 4.28 -16.14
CA GLN A 188 24.83 4.47 -16.17
C GLN A 188 25.38 4.80 -14.77
N MET A 189 24.70 5.66 -14.01
CA MET A 189 25.03 5.96 -12.62
C MET A 189 25.03 4.69 -11.75
N ALA A 190 24.01 3.83 -11.89
CA ALA A 190 23.95 2.56 -11.17
C ALA A 190 25.13 1.64 -11.54
N ALA A 191 25.49 1.59 -12.82
CA ALA A 191 26.63 0.81 -13.30
C ALA A 191 27.97 1.29 -12.72
N VAL A 192 28.17 2.61 -12.58
CA VAL A 192 29.38 3.19 -11.95
C VAL A 192 29.49 2.75 -10.49
N VAL A 193 28.39 2.77 -9.73
CA VAL A 193 28.38 2.30 -8.34
C VAL A 193 28.59 0.77 -8.28
N ALA A 194 27.99 0.02 -9.20
CA ALA A 194 28.15 -1.43 -9.31
C ALA A 194 29.61 -1.82 -9.59
N GLY A 195 30.29 -1.13 -10.50
CA GLY A 195 31.68 -1.37 -10.84
C GLY A 195 32.71 -0.65 -9.96
N ARG A 196 32.32 -0.28 -8.72
CA ARG A 196 33.21 0.31 -7.70
C ARG A 196 33.91 1.59 -8.18
N GLY A 197 33.16 2.43 -8.88
CA GLY A 197 33.60 3.72 -9.40
C GLY A 197 34.05 3.68 -10.85
N GLN A 198 33.93 2.55 -11.53
CA GLN A 198 34.23 2.41 -12.96
C GLN A 198 33.10 1.65 -13.65
N ALA A 199 32.71 2.10 -14.85
CA ALA A 199 31.76 1.38 -15.68
C ALA A 199 32.16 1.46 -17.14
N ARG A 200 31.64 0.53 -17.96
CA ARG A 200 31.62 0.72 -19.42
C ARG A 200 30.56 1.75 -19.79
N SER A 201 30.74 2.41 -20.93
CA SER A 201 29.71 3.27 -21.49
C SER A 201 28.49 2.43 -21.90
N LEU A 202 27.30 2.93 -21.58
CA LEU A 202 26.04 2.27 -21.89
C LEU A 202 25.79 2.28 -23.41
N GLY A 203 25.45 1.12 -23.96
CA GLY A 203 25.01 0.93 -25.35
C GLY A 203 26.11 0.90 -26.42
N GLU A 204 27.39 1.07 -26.08
CA GLU A 204 28.50 0.92 -27.03
C GLU A 204 29.06 -0.51 -27.05
N VAL A 205 28.92 -1.19 -28.19
CA VAL A 205 29.54 -2.51 -28.45
C VAL A 205 31.07 -2.37 -28.44
N GLY A 206 31.75 -3.08 -27.54
CA GLY A 206 33.22 -3.11 -27.49
C GLY A 206 33.88 -2.30 -26.36
N GLY A 207 33.10 -1.68 -25.46
CA GLY A 207 33.58 -1.32 -24.12
C GLY A 207 34.53 -0.12 -24.03
N ARG A 208 34.16 1.04 -24.58
CA ARG A 208 34.81 2.30 -24.17
C ARG A 208 34.58 2.55 -22.68
N GLN A 209 35.60 3.14 -22.05
CA GLN A 209 35.55 3.50 -20.63
C GLN A 209 34.46 4.56 -20.42
N GLY A 210 33.45 4.22 -19.61
CA GLY A 210 32.37 5.13 -19.23
C GLY A 210 32.81 6.07 -18.10
N PRO A 211 31.85 6.70 -17.40
CA PRO A 211 32.14 7.59 -16.29
C PRO A 211 32.94 6.89 -15.17
N ARG A 212 33.80 7.66 -14.50
CA ARG A 212 34.69 7.17 -13.45
C ARG A 212 34.68 8.09 -12.24
N LEU A 213 34.63 7.49 -11.06
CA LEU A 213 34.77 8.16 -9.76
C LEU A 213 36.15 7.84 -9.19
N GLY A 214 36.88 8.89 -8.77
CA GLY A 214 38.23 8.75 -8.22
C GLY A 214 38.27 8.14 -6.82
N ASN A 215 37.26 8.45 -5.99
CA ASN A 215 37.23 8.05 -4.59
C ASN A 215 36.48 6.73 -4.38
N VAL A 216 37.20 5.62 -4.55
CA VAL A 216 36.64 4.26 -4.42
C VAL A 216 36.06 4.00 -3.03
N ALA A 217 36.69 4.52 -1.96
CA ALA A 217 36.18 4.39 -0.60
C ALA A 217 34.80 5.04 -0.43
N ALA A 218 34.60 6.22 -1.03
CA ALA A 218 33.29 6.85 -1.06
C ALA A 218 32.27 5.99 -1.81
N VAL A 219 32.65 5.37 -2.94
CA VAL A 219 31.77 4.49 -3.71
C VAL A 219 31.36 3.25 -2.90
N GLU A 220 32.26 2.64 -2.12
CA GLU A 220 31.91 1.51 -1.25
C GLU A 220 30.87 1.89 -0.18
N VAL A 221 30.91 3.11 0.36
CA VAL A 221 29.86 3.62 1.26
C VAL A 221 28.52 3.71 0.54
N LEU A 222 28.50 4.17 -0.72
CA LEU A 222 27.26 4.21 -1.52
C LEU A 222 26.72 2.81 -1.79
N ARG A 223 27.60 1.88 -2.19
CA ARG A 223 27.26 0.48 -2.44
C ARG A 223 26.62 -0.15 -1.20
N GLU A 224 27.26 0.03 -0.05
CA GLU A 224 26.77 -0.49 1.23
C GLU A 224 25.42 0.14 1.61
N ALA A 225 25.24 1.45 1.43
CA ALA A 225 23.95 2.08 1.65
C ALA A 225 22.84 1.55 0.72
N MET A 226 23.18 1.29 -0.54
CA MET A 226 22.26 0.69 -1.52
C MET A 226 21.90 -0.77 -1.16
N ARG A 227 22.84 -1.53 -0.59
CA ARG A 227 22.58 -2.87 -0.02
C ARG A 227 21.68 -2.79 1.20
N GLN A 228 21.97 -1.89 2.14
CA GLN A 228 21.15 -1.67 3.33
C GLN A 228 19.73 -1.21 2.98
N ALA A 229 19.55 -0.48 1.89
CA ALA A 229 18.22 -0.12 1.40
C ALA A 229 17.37 -1.37 1.10
N ALA A 230 17.98 -2.42 0.54
CA ALA A 230 17.35 -3.69 0.20
C ALA A 230 17.13 -4.61 1.40
N GLU A 231 17.98 -4.53 2.42
CA GLU A 231 17.93 -5.41 3.60
C GLU A 231 17.03 -4.87 4.73
N SER A 232 17.01 -3.55 4.92
CA SER A 232 16.34 -2.94 6.09
C SER A 232 15.97 -1.47 5.86
N GLY A 233 15.75 -1.09 4.59
CA GLY A 233 15.48 0.29 4.19
C GLY A 233 14.35 0.41 3.18
N THR A 234 14.41 1.42 2.31
CA THR A 234 13.29 1.74 1.39
C THR A 234 12.94 0.64 0.37
N LEU A 235 13.76 -0.40 0.25
CA LEU A 235 13.58 -1.54 -0.65
C LEU A 235 13.39 -2.86 0.10
N GLU A 236 13.23 -2.86 1.43
CA GLU A 236 13.04 -4.06 2.25
C GLU A 236 11.82 -4.89 1.80
N ALA A 237 10.75 -4.20 1.37
CA ALA A 237 9.55 -4.85 0.85
C ALA A 237 9.73 -5.47 -0.55
N THR A 238 10.85 -5.22 -1.25
CA THR A 238 11.16 -5.85 -2.53
C THR A 238 11.99 -7.12 -2.32
N ARG A 239 12.10 -7.95 -3.37
CA ARG A 239 12.96 -9.14 -3.35
C ARG A 239 14.44 -8.83 -3.60
N LEU A 240 14.85 -7.56 -3.61
CA LEU A 240 16.18 -7.19 -4.06
C LEU A 240 17.27 -7.74 -3.14
N GLY A 241 17.09 -7.71 -1.82
CA GLY A 241 18.06 -8.28 -0.87
C GLY A 241 18.28 -9.78 -1.07
N THR A 242 17.30 -10.46 -1.68
CA THR A 242 17.33 -11.90 -1.92
C THR A 242 18.07 -12.29 -3.19
N LEU A 243 18.32 -11.31 -4.06
CA LEU A 243 19.24 -11.39 -5.19
C LEU A 243 20.66 -10.98 -4.78
N GLU A 244 20.89 -10.82 -3.47
CA GLU A 244 22.02 -10.07 -2.93
C GLU A 244 22.13 -8.70 -3.60
N GLY A 245 21.03 -8.05 -3.97
CA GLY A 245 21.04 -6.84 -4.76
C GLY A 245 21.23 -5.58 -3.92
N ALA A 246 21.61 -4.50 -4.61
CA ALA A 246 21.74 -3.16 -4.03
C ALA A 246 21.01 -2.16 -4.92
N GLY A 247 20.25 -1.24 -4.31
CA GLY A 247 19.44 -0.29 -5.08
C GLY A 247 19.14 1.02 -4.36
N LYS A 248 18.55 1.95 -5.11
CA LYS A 248 18.07 3.23 -4.60
C LYS A 248 16.73 3.59 -5.23
N THR A 249 15.77 3.91 -4.37
CA THR A 249 14.46 4.48 -4.73
C THR A 249 14.55 5.98 -4.99
N GLY A 250 13.68 6.49 -5.86
CA GLY A 250 13.45 7.91 -6.02
C GLY A 250 11.97 8.25 -6.15
N THR A 251 11.61 9.42 -5.65
CA THR A 251 10.29 10.01 -5.86
C THR A 251 10.52 11.47 -6.19
N ALA A 252 10.01 11.93 -7.34
CA ALA A 252 10.08 13.32 -7.75
C ALA A 252 8.68 13.87 -8.03
N ARG A 253 8.45 15.16 -7.80
CA ARG A 253 7.14 15.78 -8.03
C ARG A 253 6.88 15.91 -9.53
N TRP A 254 5.64 15.60 -9.94
CA TRP A 254 5.16 15.69 -11.31
C TRP A 254 4.27 16.92 -11.53
N ASP A 255 3.35 17.21 -10.60
CA ASP A 255 2.42 18.34 -10.68
C ASP A 255 2.02 18.93 -9.31
N LYS A 256 1.09 19.91 -9.30
CA LYS A 256 0.49 20.51 -8.09
C LYS A 256 -0.54 19.58 -7.39
N GLY A 257 -0.45 18.26 -7.57
CA GLY A 257 -1.32 17.22 -7.03
C GLY A 257 -0.57 16.13 -6.23
N TRP A 258 -1.12 14.92 -6.20
CA TRP A 258 -0.57 13.77 -5.46
C TRP A 258 0.29 12.82 -6.32
N HIS A 259 0.51 13.15 -7.59
CA HIS A 259 1.24 12.32 -8.53
C HIS A 259 2.75 12.62 -8.48
N THR A 260 3.55 11.56 -8.59
CA THR A 260 5.01 11.62 -8.49
C THR A 260 5.65 10.68 -9.49
N HIS A 261 6.80 11.05 -10.04
CA HIS A 261 7.67 10.12 -10.73
C HIS A 261 8.23 9.09 -9.76
N GLY A 262 7.97 7.81 -10.01
CA GLY A 262 8.58 6.69 -9.32
C GLY A 262 9.88 6.28 -10.00
N TRP A 263 10.97 6.23 -9.23
CA TRP A 263 12.27 5.80 -9.74
C TRP A 263 12.80 4.62 -8.95
N PHE A 264 13.49 3.74 -9.65
CA PHE A 264 14.36 2.74 -9.07
C PHE A 264 15.59 2.54 -9.93
N ILE A 265 16.75 2.54 -9.30
CA ILE A 265 17.98 2.01 -9.88
C ILE A 265 18.57 0.94 -8.97
N GLY A 266 19.22 -0.06 -9.55
CA GLY A 266 19.91 -1.08 -8.77
C GLY A 266 20.79 -1.98 -9.60
N PHE A 267 21.54 -2.85 -8.92
CA PHE A 267 22.39 -3.87 -9.52
C PHE A 267 22.44 -5.11 -8.64
N ALA A 268 22.77 -6.25 -9.25
CA ALA A 268 22.93 -7.50 -8.55
C ALA A 268 23.84 -8.47 -9.32
N PRO A 269 24.44 -9.45 -8.61
CA PRO A 269 24.58 -9.55 -7.15
C PRO A 269 25.52 -8.47 -6.58
N PHE A 270 25.50 -8.23 -5.27
CA PHE A 270 26.24 -7.14 -4.64
C PHE A 270 27.74 -7.33 -4.74
N ARG A 271 28.22 -8.56 -4.47
CA ARG A 271 29.66 -8.88 -4.42
C ARG A 271 30.29 -8.92 -5.80
N ALA A 272 29.59 -9.49 -6.77
CA ALA A 272 30.03 -9.65 -8.15
C ALA A 272 28.94 -9.17 -9.13
N PRO A 273 28.72 -7.85 -9.26
CA PRO A 273 27.63 -7.30 -10.06
C PRO A 273 27.70 -7.75 -11.52
N ARG A 274 26.57 -8.23 -12.03
CA ARG A 274 26.45 -8.69 -13.42
C ARG A 274 25.50 -7.82 -14.23
N PHE A 275 24.36 -7.46 -13.65
CA PHE A 275 23.38 -6.60 -14.30
C PHE A 275 23.09 -5.36 -13.46
N ALA A 276 22.81 -4.26 -14.14
CA ALA A 276 22.20 -3.07 -13.57
C ALA A 276 20.85 -2.82 -14.23
N VAL A 277 19.94 -2.18 -13.50
CA VAL A 277 18.58 -1.90 -13.93
C VAL A 277 18.17 -0.49 -13.55
N VAL A 278 17.36 0.13 -14.42
CA VAL A 278 16.54 1.29 -14.12
C VAL A 278 15.08 0.94 -14.41
N ALA A 279 14.19 1.39 -13.53
CA ALA A 279 12.76 1.40 -13.77
C ALA A 279 12.21 2.79 -13.43
N PHE A 280 11.29 3.26 -14.25
CA PHE A 280 10.67 4.58 -14.18
C PHE A 280 9.17 4.42 -14.36
N ALA A 281 8.41 4.96 -13.41
CA ALA A 281 6.96 5.05 -13.49
C ALA A 281 6.56 6.53 -13.51
N ARG A 282 5.98 7.02 -14.61
CA ARG A 282 5.81 8.46 -14.83
C ARG A 282 4.71 9.03 -13.94
N GLU A 283 3.53 8.41 -13.90
CA GLU A 283 2.37 8.84 -13.09
C GLU A 283 2.21 8.01 -11.81
N GLY A 284 3.30 7.86 -11.05
CA GLY A 284 3.32 7.05 -9.84
C GLY A 284 2.70 7.69 -8.59
N ARG A 285 2.38 6.86 -7.59
CA ARG A 285 2.03 7.22 -6.20
C ARG A 285 3.17 6.92 -5.23
N GLY A 286 4.41 6.75 -5.73
CA GLY A 286 5.64 6.56 -4.96
C GLY A 286 6.64 5.58 -5.61
N ALA A 287 7.85 5.50 -5.07
CA ALA A 287 8.95 4.72 -5.66
C ALA A 287 8.73 3.20 -5.79
N HIS A 288 7.80 2.62 -5.02
CA HIS A 288 7.52 1.18 -5.03
C HIS A 288 7.04 0.66 -6.39
N GLN A 289 6.33 1.48 -7.17
CA GLN A 289 5.84 1.12 -8.51
C GLN A 289 6.96 0.96 -9.53
N ALA A 290 8.12 1.57 -9.31
CA ALA A 290 9.32 1.31 -10.12
C ALA A 290 10.20 0.22 -9.47
N ALA A 291 10.28 0.20 -8.15
CA ALA A 291 11.19 -0.68 -7.41
C ALA A 291 10.86 -2.17 -7.56
N GLN A 292 9.57 -2.54 -7.49
CA GLN A 292 9.18 -3.94 -7.67
C GLN A 292 9.43 -4.42 -9.12
N PRO A 293 8.99 -3.70 -10.17
CA PRO A 293 9.32 -4.07 -11.53
C PRO A 293 10.81 -4.19 -11.82
N GLY A 294 11.60 -3.21 -11.41
CA GLY A 294 13.05 -3.25 -11.63
C GLY A 294 13.73 -4.42 -10.90
N THR A 295 13.28 -4.76 -9.68
CA THR A 295 13.79 -5.93 -8.94
C THR A 295 13.48 -7.24 -9.68
N GLU A 296 12.28 -7.38 -10.24
CA GLU A 296 11.88 -8.59 -10.96
C GLU A 296 12.62 -8.74 -12.29
N LEU A 297 12.82 -7.65 -13.03
CA LEU A 297 13.63 -7.63 -14.25
C LEU A 297 15.09 -8.00 -13.96
N LEU A 298 15.64 -7.52 -12.85
CA LEU A 298 16.99 -7.88 -12.41
C LEU A 298 17.11 -9.36 -12.01
N SER A 299 16.09 -9.91 -11.33
CA SER A 299 16.01 -11.35 -11.01
C SER A 299 16.02 -12.21 -12.27
N LEU A 300 15.23 -11.82 -13.27
CA LEU A 300 15.15 -12.49 -14.56
C LEU A 300 16.48 -12.44 -15.32
N ALA A 301 17.12 -11.27 -15.33
CA ALA A 301 18.40 -11.07 -16.00
C ALA A 301 19.48 -12.03 -15.47
N LEU A 302 19.49 -12.27 -14.15
CA LEU A 302 20.46 -13.14 -13.49
C LEU A 302 20.31 -14.64 -13.78
N GLY A 303 19.35 -15.02 -14.63
CA GLY A 303 19.05 -16.43 -14.86
C GLY A 303 18.37 -17.09 -13.67
N GLY A 304 17.90 -16.29 -12.71
CA GLY A 304 16.78 -16.75 -11.90
C GLY A 304 15.68 -17.19 -12.86
N ASP A 305 14.96 -18.24 -12.48
CA ASP A 305 13.58 -18.29 -12.93
C ASP A 305 13.02 -16.90 -12.66
N ALA A 306 12.20 -16.34 -13.58
CA ALA A 306 11.24 -15.35 -13.12
C ALA A 306 10.72 -15.99 -11.85
N PRO A 307 10.78 -15.36 -10.65
CA PRO A 307 10.03 -15.96 -9.59
C PRO A 307 8.70 -16.22 -10.26
N LYS A 308 8.30 -17.50 -10.27
CA LYS A 308 6.91 -17.74 -10.13
C LYS A 308 6.60 -17.10 -8.76
N ALA A 309 6.48 -15.78 -8.72
CA ALA A 309 5.14 -15.28 -8.73
C ALA A 309 4.40 -16.18 -9.77
N THR A 310 3.94 -17.33 -9.34
CA THR A 310 2.54 -17.32 -9.08
C THR A 310 2.37 -16.14 -8.11
N PRO A 311 2.02 -14.91 -8.60
CA PRO A 311 0.85 -14.38 -7.95
C PRO A 311 -0.05 -15.60 -7.94
N TRP A 312 -0.49 -16.05 -6.78
CA TRP A 312 -1.65 -16.91 -6.81
C TRP A 312 -2.56 -16.32 -7.88
N GLU A 313 -2.66 -17.01 -9.01
CA GLU A 313 -3.29 -16.47 -10.21
C GLU A 313 -4.71 -16.50 -9.76
N ARG A 314 -5.17 -15.35 -9.27
CA ARG A 314 -6.41 -15.22 -8.52
C ARG A 314 -7.46 -15.95 -9.31
N PRO A 315 -7.87 -17.17 -8.89
CA PRO A 315 -8.88 -17.86 -9.63
C PRO A 315 -10.09 -16.94 -9.61
N PRO A 316 -10.74 -16.73 -10.75
CA PRO A 316 -11.88 -15.84 -10.84
C PRO A 316 -12.83 -16.10 -9.67
N GLY A 317 -13.22 -15.04 -8.97
CA GLY A 317 -14.11 -15.17 -7.82
C GLY A 317 -13.43 -15.36 -6.46
N HIS A 318 -12.11 -15.45 -6.35
CA HIS A 318 -11.44 -15.56 -5.05
C HIS A 318 -11.00 -14.22 -4.44
N LEU A 319 -10.69 -14.26 -3.14
CA LEU A 319 -10.22 -13.15 -2.32
C LEU A 319 -8.99 -13.56 -1.52
N ARG A 320 -8.08 -12.61 -1.31
CA ARG A 320 -7.02 -12.67 -0.31
C ARG A 320 -7.41 -11.78 0.87
N VAL A 321 -7.71 -12.42 2.00
CA VAL A 321 -8.16 -11.74 3.22
C VAL A 321 -7.01 -11.65 4.22
N ARG A 322 -6.68 -10.45 4.68
CA ARG A 322 -5.75 -10.30 5.82
C ARG A 322 -6.46 -10.70 7.11
N VAL A 323 -5.90 -11.67 7.84
CA VAL A 323 -6.52 -12.24 9.03
C VAL A 323 -5.65 -12.10 10.27
N LEU A 324 -6.29 -12.09 11.44
CA LEU A 324 -5.67 -11.87 12.74
C LEU A 324 -4.92 -10.54 12.84
N GLU A 325 -5.35 -9.53 12.08
CA GLU A 325 -4.64 -8.26 11.94
C GLU A 325 -4.49 -7.53 13.28
N LYS A 326 -5.52 -7.61 14.13
CA LYS A 326 -5.51 -7.01 15.47
C LYS A 326 -4.44 -7.59 16.39
N LEU A 327 -4.06 -8.87 16.21
CA LEU A 327 -3.15 -9.58 17.12
C LEU A 327 -1.68 -9.32 16.83
N ARG A 328 -1.33 -8.91 15.59
CA ARG A 328 0.04 -8.60 15.18
C ARG A 328 1.06 -9.67 15.63
N PRO A 329 0.85 -10.95 15.26
CA PRO A 329 1.63 -12.06 15.81
C PRO A 329 3.11 -11.96 15.43
N VAL A 330 4.01 -12.29 16.35
CA VAL A 330 5.42 -12.63 16.05
C VAL A 330 5.70 -14.13 16.11
N ARG A 331 4.68 -14.90 16.52
CA ARG A 331 4.66 -16.36 16.63
C ARG A 331 3.25 -16.85 16.31
N ALA A 332 3.15 -17.89 15.47
CA ALA A 332 1.88 -18.51 15.10
C ALA A 332 2.08 -20.01 14.87
N THR A 333 1.18 -20.84 15.39
CA THR A 333 1.14 -22.28 15.05
C THR A 333 0.15 -22.50 13.92
N VAL A 334 0.58 -23.18 12.86
CA VAL A 334 -0.26 -23.52 11.70
C VAL A 334 -0.43 -25.03 11.63
N MET A 335 -1.67 -25.49 11.71
CA MET A 335 -2.03 -26.90 11.63
C MET A 335 -2.92 -27.13 10.40
N THR A 336 -2.59 -28.16 9.62
CA THR A 336 -3.34 -28.63 8.45
C THR A 336 -3.96 -30.00 8.73
N ASN A 337 -5.00 -30.36 7.99
CA ASN A 337 -5.66 -31.66 8.13
C ASN A 337 -4.97 -32.75 7.29
N GLY A 338 -3.70 -33.00 7.57
CA GLY A 338 -2.87 -33.98 6.84
C GLY A 338 -2.25 -33.46 5.53
N GLU A 339 -2.54 -32.21 5.15
CA GLU A 339 -1.92 -31.56 3.99
C GLU A 339 -0.52 -31.03 4.31
N ARG A 340 0.40 -31.20 3.36
CA ARG A 340 1.80 -30.79 3.52
C ARG A 340 1.94 -29.28 3.41
N LEU A 341 2.67 -28.70 4.37
CA LEU A 341 3.04 -27.29 4.33
C LEU A 341 4.09 -27.05 3.24
N ARG A 342 4.08 -25.86 2.65
CA ARG A 342 5.08 -25.42 1.68
C ARG A 342 5.82 -24.20 2.23
N CYS A 343 7.15 -24.21 2.19
CA CYS A 343 8.03 -23.17 2.72
C CYS A 343 8.97 -22.75 1.59
N ASP A 344 8.80 -21.53 1.07
CA ASP A 344 9.46 -21.03 -0.16
C ASP A 344 9.41 -22.05 -1.34
N GLY A 345 8.26 -22.71 -1.51
CA GLY A 345 8.04 -23.71 -2.56
C GLY A 345 8.50 -25.14 -2.23
N LYS A 346 9.30 -25.33 -1.18
CA LYS A 346 9.68 -26.67 -0.69
C LYS A 346 8.54 -27.28 0.12
N THR A 347 8.20 -28.54 -0.13
CA THR A 347 7.09 -29.22 0.55
C THR A 347 7.58 -29.99 1.77
N LEU A 348 6.80 -29.95 2.84
CA LEU A 348 7.14 -30.48 4.15
C LEU A 348 6.00 -31.29 4.75
N ASP A 349 6.30 -32.50 5.20
CA ASP A 349 5.37 -33.38 5.91
C ASP A 349 5.38 -33.05 7.41
N LEU A 350 4.83 -31.89 7.78
CA LEU A 350 4.63 -31.50 9.17
C LEU A 350 3.15 -31.25 9.43
N THR A 351 2.53 -32.14 10.20
CA THR A 351 1.25 -31.88 10.84
C THR A 351 1.47 -30.99 12.08
N GLY A 352 1.11 -29.71 11.99
CA GLY A 352 1.11 -28.79 13.14
C GLY A 352 2.41 -28.05 13.44
N ALA A 353 3.09 -27.54 12.41
CA ALA A 353 4.29 -26.73 12.58
C ALA A 353 4.01 -25.41 13.31
N THR A 354 4.94 -25.01 14.18
CA THR A 354 4.96 -23.65 14.75
C THR A 354 5.91 -22.79 13.96
N ALA A 355 5.43 -21.65 13.47
CA ALA A 355 6.20 -20.64 12.79
C ALA A 355 6.50 -19.48 13.76
N GLU A 356 7.77 -19.14 13.88
CA GLU A 356 8.27 -18.02 14.67
C GLU A 356 9.05 -17.07 13.79
N ILE A 357 9.07 -15.78 14.11
CA ILE A 357 9.98 -14.86 13.44
C ILE A 357 11.37 -15.04 14.03
N ASP A 358 12.32 -15.44 13.20
CA ASP A 358 13.76 -15.41 13.52
C ASP A 358 14.53 -14.79 12.36
N GLN A 359 15.35 -13.78 12.67
CA GLN A 359 16.12 -13.00 11.69
C GLN A 359 15.29 -12.50 10.49
N GLY A 360 14.02 -12.16 10.71
CA GLY A 360 13.11 -11.67 9.66
C GLY A 360 12.52 -12.75 8.76
N LEU A 361 12.76 -14.03 9.04
CA LEU A 361 12.18 -15.17 8.33
C LEU A 361 11.24 -15.96 9.25
N LEU A 362 10.35 -16.75 8.66
CA LEU A 362 9.54 -17.74 9.37
C LEU A 362 10.40 -18.97 9.64
N ASP A 363 10.77 -19.19 10.90
CA ASP A 363 11.47 -20.38 11.39
C ASP A 363 10.44 -21.41 11.84
N LEU A 364 10.54 -22.63 11.29
CA LEU A 364 9.70 -23.78 11.63
C LEU A 364 10.37 -24.73 12.66
N GLY A 365 11.43 -24.28 13.33
CA GLY A 365 12.18 -25.06 14.33
C GLY A 365 13.19 -26.04 13.73
N ARG A 366 13.69 -25.78 12.52
CA ARG A 366 14.70 -26.62 11.83
C ARG A 366 15.72 -25.73 11.09
N PRO A 367 17.03 -26.03 11.13
CA PRO A 367 18.08 -25.19 10.54
C PRO A 367 17.90 -24.88 9.04
N ASP A 368 17.34 -25.81 8.26
CA ASP A 368 17.17 -25.66 6.81
C ASP A 368 15.83 -25.06 6.38
N TRP A 369 14.97 -24.68 7.33
CA TRP A 369 13.57 -24.32 7.09
C TRP A 369 13.19 -22.97 7.71
N ARG A 370 14.01 -21.98 7.38
CA ARG A 370 13.66 -20.57 7.47
C ARG A 370 13.16 -20.10 6.11
N CYS A 371 11.88 -19.75 6.01
CA CYS A 371 11.31 -19.25 4.76
C CYS A 371 10.78 -17.82 4.86
N ARG A 372 10.75 -17.17 3.71
CA ARG A 372 10.03 -15.90 3.55
C ARG A 372 8.53 -16.13 3.56
N GLU A 373 8.12 -17.25 2.99
CA GLU A 373 6.73 -17.59 2.80
C GLU A 373 6.40 -19.02 3.23
N LEU A 374 5.39 -19.13 4.08
CA LEU A 374 4.74 -20.39 4.41
C LEU A 374 3.38 -20.44 3.71
N HIS A 375 3.10 -21.52 3.01
CA HIS A 375 1.82 -21.77 2.36
C HIS A 375 1.25 -23.11 2.84
N ALA A 376 0.08 -23.05 3.44
CA ALA A 376 -0.71 -24.20 3.84
C ALA A 376 -1.88 -24.34 2.85
N PRO A 377 -1.78 -25.24 1.86
CA PRO A 377 -2.89 -25.49 0.94
C PRO A 377 -4.06 -26.18 1.66
N GLY A 378 -5.27 -25.96 1.12
CA GLY A 378 -6.42 -26.87 1.24
C GLY A 378 -7.53 -26.54 2.24
N GLU A 379 -8.48 -27.46 2.40
CA GLU A 379 -9.79 -27.25 3.05
C GLU A 379 -9.72 -27.46 4.57
N GLY A 380 -9.10 -26.53 5.29
CA GLY A 380 -9.16 -26.51 6.75
C GLY A 380 -7.82 -26.26 7.42
N VAL A 381 -7.45 -24.98 7.51
CA VAL A 381 -6.24 -24.56 8.21
C VAL A 381 -6.60 -24.02 9.60
N VAL A 382 -5.93 -24.51 10.63
CA VAL A 382 -6.07 -24.00 12.00
C VAL A 382 -4.85 -23.17 12.36
N VAL A 383 -5.08 -21.92 12.77
CA VAL A 383 -4.04 -20.99 13.19
C VAL A 383 -4.21 -20.67 14.66
N ARG A 384 -3.13 -20.82 15.44
CA ARG A 384 -3.09 -20.43 16.86
C ARG A 384 -2.10 -19.28 17.07
N VAL A 385 -2.57 -18.21 17.68
CA VAL A 385 -1.77 -17.05 18.11
C VAL A 385 -2.10 -16.77 19.58
N GLY A 386 -1.15 -17.05 20.47
CA GLY A 386 -1.39 -16.98 21.92
C GLY A 386 -2.57 -17.86 22.33
N ALA A 387 -3.55 -17.28 23.02
CA ALA A 387 -4.80 -17.94 23.41
C ALA A 387 -5.86 -18.00 22.29
N THR A 388 -5.65 -17.29 21.18
CA THR A 388 -6.64 -17.24 20.08
C THR A 388 -6.40 -18.38 19.11
N THR A 389 -7.44 -19.18 18.85
CA THR A 389 -7.43 -20.20 17.80
C THR A 389 -8.45 -19.83 16.72
N ARG A 390 -8.02 -19.87 15.45
CA ARG A 390 -8.88 -19.67 14.29
C ARG A 390 -8.83 -20.85 13.31
N ARG A 391 -9.94 -21.14 12.65
CA ARG A 391 -10.08 -22.16 11.60
C ARG A 391 -10.51 -21.46 10.32
N TYR A 392 -9.84 -21.73 9.21
CA TYR A 392 -10.10 -21.09 7.91
C TYR A 392 -10.38 -22.16 6.84
N ARG A 393 -11.20 -21.77 5.85
CA ARG A 393 -11.34 -22.49 4.57
C ARG A 393 -10.30 -22.03 3.58
N GLY A 394 -10.09 -22.79 2.51
CA GLY A 394 -9.09 -22.48 1.51
C GLY A 394 -7.68 -22.38 2.09
N ALA A 395 -6.77 -21.84 1.30
CA ALA A 395 -5.36 -21.80 1.65
C ALA A 395 -5.05 -20.71 2.69
N LEU A 396 -3.99 -20.94 3.45
CA LEU A 396 -3.37 -19.93 4.29
C LEU A 396 -1.96 -19.64 3.79
N ARG A 397 -1.62 -18.37 3.70
CA ARG A 397 -0.29 -17.88 3.39
C ARG A 397 0.21 -17.04 4.55
N ALA A 398 1.44 -17.28 4.99
CA ALA A 398 2.12 -16.48 6.00
C ALA A 398 3.42 -15.92 5.44
N THR A 399 3.73 -14.67 5.76
CA THR A 399 5.01 -14.01 5.45
C THR A 399 5.43 -13.13 6.63
N VAL A 400 6.63 -12.56 6.60
CA VAL A 400 7.03 -11.49 7.53
C VAL A 400 6.80 -10.13 6.87
N LEU A 401 6.12 -9.21 7.57
CA LEU A 401 5.92 -7.81 7.18
C LEU A 401 6.03 -6.94 8.44
N ASP A 402 6.87 -5.89 8.40
CA ASP A 402 7.07 -4.94 9.50
C ASP A 402 7.40 -5.61 10.86
N GLY A 403 8.23 -6.66 10.84
CA GLY A 403 8.59 -7.43 12.03
C GLY A 403 7.45 -8.26 12.64
N GLN A 404 6.38 -8.53 11.87
CA GLN A 404 5.22 -9.34 12.28
C GLN A 404 4.92 -10.43 11.26
N ILE A 405 4.32 -11.52 11.72
CA ILE A 405 3.77 -12.57 10.88
C ILE A 405 2.47 -12.05 10.27
N ALA A 406 2.52 -11.91 8.96
CA ALA A 406 1.45 -11.52 8.10
C ALA A 406 0.68 -12.74 7.60
N LEU A 407 -0.56 -12.90 8.06
CA LEU A 407 -1.40 -14.04 7.71
C LEU A 407 -2.47 -13.64 6.70
N PHE A 408 -2.51 -14.34 5.58
CA PHE A 408 -3.47 -14.15 4.50
C PHE A 408 -4.25 -15.44 4.29
N ASN A 409 -5.58 -15.34 4.30
CA ASN A 409 -6.47 -16.44 3.94
C ASN A 409 -6.94 -16.25 2.50
N GLU A 410 -6.68 -17.24 1.64
CA GLU A 410 -7.02 -17.24 0.22
C GLU A 410 -8.13 -18.25 -0.05
N LEU A 411 -9.31 -17.76 -0.46
CA LEU A 411 -10.52 -18.55 -0.61
C LEU A 411 -11.51 -17.92 -1.61
N SER A 412 -12.50 -18.68 -2.06
CA SER A 412 -13.55 -18.14 -2.92
C SER A 412 -14.39 -17.10 -2.17
N VAL A 413 -14.98 -16.14 -2.90
CA VAL A 413 -15.89 -15.15 -2.30
C VAL A 413 -17.07 -15.85 -1.61
N GLU A 414 -17.55 -16.97 -2.14
CA GLU A 414 -18.67 -17.71 -1.56
C GLU A 414 -18.30 -18.35 -0.21
N GLU A 415 -17.09 -18.89 -0.07
CA GLU A 415 -16.60 -19.41 1.21
C GLU A 415 -16.36 -18.30 2.23
N TYR A 416 -15.80 -17.17 1.78
CA TYR A 416 -15.62 -15.98 2.61
C TYR A 416 -16.95 -15.48 3.21
N LEU A 417 -18.03 -15.49 2.42
CA LEU A 417 -19.34 -15.02 2.85
C LEU A 417 -19.97 -15.88 3.95
N ARG A 418 -19.66 -17.19 4.00
CA ARG A 418 -20.15 -18.06 5.08
C ARG A 418 -19.67 -17.58 6.45
N GLY A 419 -18.40 -17.14 6.51
CA GLY A 419 -17.83 -16.53 7.71
C GLY A 419 -18.38 -15.13 7.96
N VAL A 420 -18.35 -14.25 6.96
CA VAL A 420 -18.78 -12.84 7.14
C VAL A 420 -20.23 -12.70 7.52
N VAL A 421 -21.16 -13.30 6.76
CA VAL A 421 -22.59 -13.20 7.04
C VAL A 421 -22.90 -13.85 8.40
N GLY A 422 -22.19 -14.94 8.71
CA GLY A 422 -22.20 -15.60 10.00
C GLY A 422 -21.86 -14.67 11.16
N SER A 423 -20.77 -13.91 11.04
CA SER A 423 -20.28 -12.97 12.04
C SER A 423 -21.13 -11.70 12.16
N GLU A 424 -21.74 -11.24 11.06
CA GLU A 424 -22.38 -9.92 10.97
C GLU A 424 -23.87 -9.93 11.33
N LEU A 425 -24.61 -11.00 11.02
CA LEU A 425 -26.06 -11.02 11.19
C LEU A 425 -26.56 -12.37 11.74
N ALA A 426 -27.10 -12.35 12.95
CA ALA A 426 -28.03 -13.38 13.41
C ALA A 426 -29.43 -13.04 12.87
N GLY A 427 -29.94 -13.84 11.91
CA GLY A 427 -31.16 -13.51 11.19
C GLY A 427 -31.86 -14.72 10.60
N LYS A 428 -33.02 -14.46 9.98
CA LYS A 428 -33.82 -15.44 9.26
C LYS A 428 -33.42 -15.45 7.76
N PRO A 429 -33.87 -16.45 6.97
CA PRO A 429 -33.32 -16.70 5.64
C PRO A 429 -33.30 -15.50 4.68
N GLU A 430 -34.35 -14.68 4.60
CA GLU A 430 -34.42 -13.59 3.63
C GLU A 430 -33.51 -12.40 3.99
N ALA A 431 -33.39 -12.06 5.28
CA ALA A 431 -32.43 -11.06 5.74
C ALA A 431 -30.98 -11.54 5.54
N LEU A 432 -30.70 -12.83 5.79
CA LEU A 432 -29.40 -13.44 5.51
C LEU A 432 -29.05 -13.42 4.01
N LYS A 433 -30.02 -13.70 3.13
CA LYS A 433 -29.85 -13.60 1.67
C LYS A 433 -29.53 -12.17 1.24
N ALA A 434 -30.27 -11.18 1.78
CA ALA A 434 -29.99 -9.77 1.49
C ALA A 434 -28.58 -9.37 1.95
N GLN A 435 -28.19 -9.76 3.17
CA GLN A 435 -26.85 -9.53 3.70
C GLN A 435 -25.78 -10.22 2.84
N ALA A 436 -26.01 -11.45 2.36
CA ALA A 436 -25.07 -12.16 1.49
C ALA A 436 -24.81 -11.43 0.18
N VAL A 437 -25.85 -10.94 -0.50
CA VAL A 437 -25.71 -10.17 -1.75
C VAL A 437 -24.96 -8.86 -1.52
N VAL A 438 -25.27 -8.13 -0.44
CA VAL A 438 -24.59 -6.87 -0.08
C VAL A 438 -23.12 -7.14 0.26
N SER A 439 -22.85 -8.11 1.13
CA SER A 439 -21.50 -8.50 1.52
C SER A 439 -20.67 -8.99 0.33
N ARG A 440 -21.28 -9.73 -0.61
CA ARG A 440 -20.62 -10.18 -1.84
C ARG A 440 -20.24 -8.98 -2.68
N THR A 441 -21.20 -8.11 -2.96
CA THR A 441 -20.97 -6.91 -3.78
C THR A 441 -19.87 -6.05 -3.18
N TYR A 442 -19.88 -5.85 -1.85
CA TYR A 442 -18.83 -5.11 -1.15
C TYR A 442 -17.46 -5.72 -1.33
N ALA A 443 -17.33 -7.03 -1.08
CA ALA A 443 -16.05 -7.73 -1.16
C ALA A 443 -15.48 -7.69 -2.59
N LEU A 444 -16.35 -7.86 -3.59
CA LEU A 444 -16.01 -7.80 -5.00
C LEU A 444 -15.63 -6.38 -5.47
N ALA A 445 -16.39 -5.36 -5.08
CA ALA A 445 -16.12 -3.96 -5.42
C ALA A 445 -14.86 -3.43 -4.70
N GLY A 446 -14.59 -3.94 -3.50
CA GLY A 446 -13.42 -3.60 -2.69
C GLY A 446 -12.16 -4.37 -3.04
N ARG A 447 -12.14 -5.15 -4.15
CA ARG A 447 -11.08 -6.12 -4.48
C ARG A 447 -9.66 -5.59 -4.61
N ASN A 448 -9.44 -4.28 -4.55
CA ASN A 448 -8.12 -3.64 -4.58
C ASN A 448 -7.97 -2.56 -3.49
N ARG A 449 -8.84 -2.52 -2.47
CA ARG A 449 -8.80 -1.47 -1.43
C ARG A 449 -7.46 -1.47 -0.67
N HIS A 450 -6.88 -2.65 -0.51
CA HIS A 450 -5.60 -2.85 0.15
C HIS A 450 -4.52 -3.38 -0.80
N GLU A 451 -4.65 -3.10 -2.10
CA GLU A 451 -3.71 -3.57 -3.13
C GLU A 451 -2.26 -3.18 -2.81
N LYS A 452 -2.05 -1.95 -2.32
CA LYS A 452 -0.74 -1.45 -1.85
C LYS A 452 -0.11 -2.30 -0.74
N ALA A 453 -0.93 -3.00 0.03
CA ALA A 453 -0.49 -3.88 1.12
C ALA A 453 -0.58 -5.38 0.75
N GLY A 454 -0.92 -5.69 -0.50
CA GLY A 454 -0.89 -7.05 -1.06
C GLY A 454 -2.10 -7.93 -0.76
N TYR A 455 -3.24 -7.37 -0.33
CA TYR A 455 -4.49 -8.09 -0.03
C TYR A 455 -5.75 -7.31 -0.45
N ASP A 456 -6.91 -7.95 -0.40
CA ASP A 456 -8.18 -7.39 -0.91
C ASP A 456 -9.00 -6.73 0.20
N VAL A 457 -9.21 -7.49 1.27
CA VAL A 457 -10.00 -7.10 2.45
C VAL A 457 -9.33 -7.61 3.72
N CYS A 458 -9.66 -7.04 4.87
CA CYS A 458 -9.18 -7.52 6.17
C CYS A 458 -10.33 -8.03 7.06
N ASP A 459 -9.96 -8.68 8.17
CA ASP A 459 -10.88 -9.25 9.16
C ASP A 459 -11.43 -8.24 10.18
N LEU A 460 -11.05 -6.96 10.05
CA LEU A 460 -11.52 -5.89 10.90
C LEU A 460 -12.83 -5.28 10.37
N THR A 461 -13.58 -4.65 11.27
CA THR A 461 -14.87 -3.99 10.97
C THR A 461 -14.77 -2.82 9.98
N HIS A 462 -13.55 -2.35 9.67
CA HIS A 462 -13.31 -1.40 8.58
C HIS A 462 -13.60 -2.02 7.19
N CYS A 463 -13.37 -3.33 7.04
CA CYS A 463 -13.75 -4.10 5.86
C CYS A 463 -15.04 -4.85 6.14
N GLN A 464 -14.95 -6.07 6.64
CA GLN A 464 -16.08 -6.89 7.09
C GLN A 464 -15.55 -7.81 8.19
N LEU A 465 -16.35 -8.03 9.23
CA LEU A 465 -15.94 -8.92 10.31
C LEU A 465 -15.87 -10.36 9.77
N TYR A 466 -14.64 -10.88 9.61
CA TYR A 466 -14.40 -12.23 9.11
C TYR A 466 -13.61 -13.03 10.13
N ARG A 467 -14.25 -13.97 10.84
CA ARG A 467 -13.55 -14.79 11.83
C ARG A 467 -13.05 -16.13 11.30
N GLY A 468 -13.50 -16.54 10.12
CA GLY A 468 -13.30 -17.88 9.57
C GLY A 468 -14.48 -18.81 9.90
N ARG A 469 -14.20 -20.10 10.09
CA ARG A 469 -15.22 -21.16 10.20
C ARG A 469 -16.04 -21.19 11.49
N GLN A 470 -15.69 -20.38 12.49
CA GLN A 470 -16.32 -20.40 13.82
C GLN A 470 -17.72 -19.83 13.79
N ASP A 471 -17.97 -18.89 12.88
CA ASP A 471 -19.24 -18.20 12.76
C ASP A 471 -20.09 -18.76 11.60
N GLU A 472 -19.61 -19.81 10.92
CA GLU A 472 -20.37 -20.53 9.89
C GLU A 472 -21.57 -21.25 10.52
N ARG A 473 -22.75 -21.06 9.90
CA ARG A 473 -24.01 -21.63 10.37
C ARG A 473 -24.80 -22.20 9.19
N ALA A 474 -25.52 -23.29 9.40
CA ALA A 474 -26.20 -24.00 8.33
C ALA A 474 -27.23 -23.13 7.58
N GLU A 475 -27.93 -22.24 8.29
CA GLU A 475 -28.87 -21.29 7.71
C GLU A 475 -28.18 -20.19 6.87
N VAL A 476 -26.97 -19.78 7.26
CA VAL A 476 -26.15 -18.82 6.51
C VAL A 476 -25.65 -19.47 5.22
N ASP A 477 -25.13 -20.69 5.30
CA ASP A 477 -24.67 -21.46 4.14
C ASP A 477 -25.77 -21.61 3.09
N LYS A 478 -27.00 -21.92 3.53
CA LYS A 478 -28.18 -21.98 2.65
C LYS A 478 -28.49 -20.64 1.99
N ALA A 479 -28.37 -19.53 2.72
CA ALA A 479 -28.62 -18.19 2.18
C ALA A 479 -27.54 -17.74 1.18
N VAL A 480 -26.27 -18.04 1.46
CA VAL A 480 -25.14 -17.78 0.56
C VAL A 480 -25.32 -18.56 -0.74
N GLU A 481 -25.62 -19.87 -0.65
CA GLU A 481 -25.83 -20.71 -1.84
C GLU A 481 -27.06 -20.27 -2.64
N ALA A 482 -28.18 -19.98 -1.97
CA ALA A 482 -29.40 -19.50 -2.64
C ALA A 482 -29.23 -18.16 -3.37
N THR A 483 -28.17 -17.40 -3.05
CA THR A 483 -27.85 -16.12 -3.68
C THR A 483 -26.51 -16.14 -4.42
N ARG A 484 -25.97 -17.33 -4.69
CA ARG A 484 -24.66 -17.50 -5.32
C ARG A 484 -24.54 -16.67 -6.60
N GLY A 485 -23.43 -15.95 -6.73
CA GLY A 485 -23.17 -15.08 -7.88
C GLY A 485 -24.09 -13.86 -8.00
N LYS A 486 -25.04 -13.63 -7.09
CA LYS A 486 -25.90 -12.43 -7.14
C LYS A 486 -25.25 -11.26 -6.41
N VAL A 487 -25.19 -10.13 -7.10
CA VAL A 487 -24.59 -8.86 -6.68
C VAL A 487 -25.53 -7.68 -6.99
N LEU A 488 -25.29 -6.53 -6.37
CA LEU A 488 -25.91 -5.26 -6.77
C LEU A 488 -25.07 -4.62 -7.88
N ARG A 489 -25.68 -4.47 -9.06
CA ARG A 489 -25.01 -3.85 -10.21
C ARG A 489 -24.85 -2.34 -10.02
N GLY A 490 -23.71 -1.83 -10.45
CA GLY A 490 -23.46 -0.40 -10.53
C GLY A 490 -24.20 0.24 -11.72
N ARG A 491 -24.08 1.55 -11.87
CA ARG A 491 -24.84 2.30 -12.90
C ARG A 491 -24.21 2.23 -14.30
N ASN A 492 -22.92 1.96 -14.41
CA ASN A 492 -22.18 2.05 -15.67
C ASN A 492 -21.01 1.04 -15.71
N ALA A 493 -20.38 0.90 -16.89
CA ALA A 493 -19.29 -0.06 -17.09
C ALA A 493 -18.00 0.27 -16.32
N ARG A 494 -17.76 1.54 -15.96
CA ARG A 494 -16.58 1.95 -15.17
C ARG A 494 -16.73 1.61 -13.69
N GLU A 495 -17.95 1.57 -13.20
CA GLU A 495 -18.32 1.19 -11.83
C GLU A 495 -19.32 0.02 -11.91
N PRO A 496 -18.87 -1.19 -12.25
CA PRO A 496 -19.77 -2.32 -12.53
C PRO A 496 -20.58 -2.82 -11.33
N LEU A 497 -20.12 -2.52 -10.11
CA LEU A 497 -20.71 -2.99 -8.86
C LEU A 497 -21.07 -1.79 -7.97
N ALA A 498 -22.21 -1.87 -7.30
CA ALA A 498 -22.68 -0.80 -6.44
C ALA A 498 -21.87 -0.70 -5.13
N PRO A 499 -21.76 0.50 -4.52
CA PRO A 499 -21.23 0.72 -3.18
C PRO A 499 -22.18 0.11 -2.13
N ALA A 500 -22.05 -1.20 -1.93
CA ALA A 500 -22.95 -2.00 -1.11
C ALA A 500 -22.49 -2.03 0.35
N TYR A 501 -22.79 -0.97 1.10
CA TYR A 501 -22.50 -0.90 2.53
C TYR A 501 -23.66 -1.46 3.38
N PHE A 502 -23.37 -1.83 4.63
CA PHE A 502 -24.36 -2.25 5.60
C PHE A 502 -23.93 -1.86 7.01
N HIS A 503 -24.90 -1.75 7.91
CA HIS A 503 -24.64 -1.40 9.31
C HIS A 503 -25.72 -2.01 10.20
N SER A 504 -25.47 -1.98 11.52
CA SER A 504 -26.36 -2.61 12.49
C SER A 504 -27.74 -1.95 12.54
N SER A 505 -27.81 -0.68 12.96
CA SER A 505 -29.08 0.02 13.13
C SER A 505 -29.00 1.45 12.60
N CYS A 506 -29.93 1.82 11.71
CA CYS A 506 -29.91 3.13 11.08
C CYS A 506 -30.49 4.23 11.99
N GLY A 507 -31.25 3.87 13.03
CA GLY A 507 -31.95 4.84 13.88
C GLY A 507 -33.10 5.57 13.16
N GLY A 508 -33.66 4.98 12.10
CA GLY A 508 -34.85 5.48 11.39
C GLY A 508 -34.61 6.04 9.98
N ALA A 509 -33.35 6.34 9.62
CA ALA A 509 -32.99 6.73 8.26
C ALA A 509 -31.53 6.39 7.94
N THR A 510 -31.28 6.03 6.67
CA THR A 510 -29.93 5.80 6.16
C THR A 510 -29.31 7.08 5.63
N SER A 511 -27.99 7.05 5.47
CA SER A 511 -27.16 8.11 4.91
C SER A 511 -26.63 7.70 3.54
N THR A 512 -26.17 8.65 2.73
CA THR A 512 -25.56 8.34 1.43
C THR A 512 -24.09 7.97 1.59
N ALA A 513 -23.58 7.10 0.71
CA ALA A 513 -22.16 6.77 0.66
C ALA A 513 -21.29 7.98 0.30
N ALA A 514 -21.80 8.90 -0.52
CA ALA A 514 -21.11 10.13 -0.88
C ALA A 514 -20.89 11.03 0.35
N SER A 515 -21.88 11.18 1.22
CA SER A 515 -21.74 12.05 2.40
C SER A 515 -20.85 11.47 3.48
N VAL A 516 -20.85 10.14 3.66
CA VAL A 516 -20.12 9.46 4.74
C VAL A 516 -18.73 8.99 4.32
N PHE A 517 -18.57 8.51 3.08
CA PHE A 517 -17.33 7.90 2.59
C PHE A 517 -16.72 8.62 1.38
N GLY A 518 -17.30 9.73 0.91
CA GLY A 518 -16.81 10.45 -0.26
C GLY A 518 -16.91 9.65 -1.56
N ALA A 519 -17.81 8.66 -1.63
CA ALA A 519 -18.00 7.84 -2.82
C ALA A 519 -18.42 8.70 -4.03
N SER A 520 -17.78 8.45 -5.19
CA SER A 520 -18.11 9.08 -6.48
C SER A 520 -19.51 8.74 -6.95
N GLU A 521 -19.96 7.51 -6.69
CA GLU A 521 -21.24 7.02 -7.16
C GLU A 521 -22.39 7.45 -6.24
N ALA A 522 -23.44 8.01 -6.84
CA ALA A 522 -24.65 8.42 -6.14
C ALA A 522 -25.38 7.20 -5.52
N SER A 523 -25.59 7.26 -4.21
CA SER A 523 -26.44 6.33 -3.44
C SER A 523 -27.55 7.10 -2.75
N SER A 524 -28.72 6.48 -2.66
CA SER A 524 -29.90 7.11 -2.05
C SER A 524 -29.91 6.91 -0.53
N ALA A 525 -30.23 7.96 0.22
CA ALA A 525 -30.65 7.83 1.61
C ALA A 525 -32.12 7.37 1.63
N VAL A 526 -32.46 6.47 2.53
CA VAL A 526 -33.77 5.81 2.62
C VAL A 526 -34.31 6.01 4.02
N GLU A 527 -35.58 6.39 4.11
CA GLU A 527 -36.32 6.32 5.37
C GLU A 527 -36.62 4.85 5.69
N ASP A 528 -36.18 4.40 6.86
CA ASP A 528 -36.29 3.00 7.29
C ASP A 528 -37.71 2.70 7.80
N ARG A 529 -38.71 2.80 6.91
CA ARG A 529 -40.14 2.60 7.21
C ARG A 529 -40.91 2.05 6.00
N VAL A 530 -42.06 1.43 6.27
CA VAL A 530 -43.03 1.02 5.24
C VAL A 530 -44.36 1.74 5.52
N GLY A 531 -44.80 2.57 4.58
CA GLY A 531 -46.03 3.36 4.73
C GLY A 531 -45.98 4.25 5.98
N THR A 532 -46.99 4.12 6.84
CA THR A 532 -47.11 4.88 8.10
C THR A 532 -46.49 4.17 9.31
N SER A 533 -45.74 3.08 9.11
CA SER A 533 -45.13 2.36 10.23
C SER A 533 -44.06 3.20 10.93
N GLY A 534 -43.81 2.90 12.21
CA GLY A 534 -42.60 3.36 12.89
C GLY A 534 -41.32 2.80 12.24
N PRO A 535 -40.14 3.25 12.69
CA PRO A 535 -38.84 2.79 12.18
C PRO A 535 -38.71 1.26 12.20
N LEU A 536 -38.26 0.65 11.10
CA LEU A 536 -38.10 -0.80 10.98
C LEU A 536 -37.05 -1.32 11.99
N CYS A 537 -35.99 -0.56 12.22
CA CYS A 537 -34.97 -0.88 13.21
C CYS A 537 -35.34 -0.59 14.68
N ALA A 538 -36.61 -0.29 15.01
CA ALA A 538 -37.03 0.06 16.37
C ALA A 538 -36.74 -1.02 17.41
N ALA A 539 -36.73 -2.30 17.01
CA ALA A 539 -36.40 -3.42 17.90
C ALA A 539 -34.89 -3.49 18.27
N SER A 540 -34.04 -2.68 17.65
CA SER A 540 -32.62 -2.65 17.97
C SER A 540 -32.38 -2.09 19.37
N PRO A 541 -31.57 -2.76 20.23
CA PRO A 541 -31.16 -2.18 21.52
C PRO A 541 -30.27 -0.94 21.35
N HIS A 542 -29.80 -0.70 20.13
CA HIS A 542 -29.04 0.50 19.76
C HIS A 542 -29.88 1.53 19.01
N HIS A 543 -31.20 1.32 18.86
CA HIS A 543 -32.08 2.28 18.19
C HIS A 543 -31.97 3.65 18.84
N ARG A 544 -31.87 3.70 20.17
CA ARG A 544 -31.54 4.90 20.96
C ARG A 544 -30.44 4.56 21.95
N TRP A 545 -29.56 5.51 22.23
CA TRP A 545 -28.50 5.37 23.22
C TRP A 545 -28.18 6.73 23.84
N HIS A 546 -27.62 6.69 25.04
CA HIS A 546 -27.05 7.86 25.69
C HIS A 546 -25.76 7.47 26.42
N PHE A 547 -24.88 8.43 26.62
CA PHE A 547 -23.77 8.32 27.56
C PHE A 547 -23.42 9.69 28.13
N GLU A 548 -22.80 9.71 29.30
CA GLU A 548 -22.34 10.93 29.95
C GLU A 548 -20.82 10.92 30.07
N VAL A 549 -20.20 12.09 29.92
CA VAL A 549 -18.76 12.29 30.07
C VAL A 549 -18.50 13.65 30.70
N SER A 550 -17.45 13.79 31.51
CA SER A 550 -17.05 15.11 32.02
C SER A 550 -16.46 15.97 30.91
N ARG A 551 -16.55 17.30 31.04
CA ARG A 551 -15.90 18.23 30.08
C ARG A 551 -14.40 17.96 29.95
N ALA A 552 -13.73 17.69 31.07
CA ALA A 552 -12.29 17.42 31.10
C ALA A 552 -11.91 16.13 30.37
N GLU A 553 -12.70 15.05 30.51
CA GLU A 553 -12.47 13.80 29.79
C GLU A 553 -12.74 13.94 28.29
N LEU A 554 -13.80 14.66 27.91
CA LEU A 554 -14.09 14.92 26.50
C LEU A 554 -12.98 15.76 25.85
N ALA A 555 -12.53 16.83 26.52
CA ALA A 555 -11.41 17.67 26.09
C ALA A 555 -10.13 16.84 25.90
N ARG A 556 -9.80 15.98 26.87
CA ARG A 556 -8.68 15.04 26.80
C ARG A 556 -8.82 14.04 25.65
N ALA A 557 -10.00 13.49 25.43
CA ALA A 557 -10.26 12.56 24.32
C ALA A 557 -10.05 13.23 22.96
N LEU A 558 -10.38 14.51 22.85
CA LEU A 558 -10.27 15.29 21.62
C LEU A 558 -8.88 15.92 21.41
N GLY A 559 -8.09 16.06 22.48
CA GLY A 559 -6.82 16.78 22.47
C GLY A 559 -7.00 18.29 22.31
N ILE A 560 -8.07 18.84 22.89
CA ILE A 560 -8.49 20.24 22.75
C ILE A 560 -8.76 20.82 24.15
N PRO A 561 -8.34 22.06 24.48
CA PRO A 561 -8.69 22.71 25.74
C PRO A 561 -10.21 22.81 25.95
N ALA A 562 -10.68 22.72 27.20
CA ALA A 562 -12.11 22.66 27.52
C ALA A 562 -12.82 24.04 27.50
N GLU A 563 -12.53 24.88 26.50
CA GLU A 563 -12.98 26.27 26.39
C GLU A 563 -14.23 26.41 25.50
N GLY A 564 -15.27 27.09 25.99
CA GLY A 564 -16.53 27.28 25.23
C GLY A 564 -17.49 26.08 25.28
N PRO A 565 -18.51 26.01 24.39
CA PRO A 565 -19.47 24.91 24.36
C PRO A 565 -18.79 23.58 24.01
N ALA A 566 -19.12 22.51 24.73
CA ALA A 566 -18.48 21.21 24.57
C ALA A 566 -18.84 20.52 23.26
N PHE A 567 -20.06 20.73 22.75
CA PHE A 567 -20.51 20.08 21.51
C PHE A 567 -21.67 20.82 20.83
N GLU A 568 -21.51 21.09 19.54
CA GLU A 568 -22.54 21.63 18.65
C GLU A 568 -22.44 20.91 17.29
N VAL A 569 -23.57 20.56 16.68
CA VAL A 569 -23.56 20.02 15.31
C VAL A 569 -23.70 21.17 14.32
N LEU A 570 -22.68 21.36 13.49
CA LEU A 570 -22.67 22.42 12.47
C LEU A 570 -23.41 22.01 11.20
N ARG A 571 -23.23 20.75 10.79
CA ARG A 571 -23.83 20.23 9.56
C ARG A 571 -24.22 18.78 9.70
N LYS A 572 -25.39 18.44 9.14
CA LYS A 572 -25.92 17.07 9.10
C LYS A 572 -26.06 16.58 7.66
N ASP A 573 -26.04 15.27 7.48
CA ASP A 573 -26.45 14.62 6.24
C ASP A 573 -27.98 14.43 6.19
N SER A 574 -28.46 13.83 5.09
CA SER A 574 -29.88 13.51 4.89
C SER A 574 -30.43 12.48 5.87
N GLY A 575 -29.58 11.63 6.47
CA GLY A 575 -29.95 10.71 7.56
C GLY A 575 -29.96 11.37 8.95
N GLY A 576 -29.59 12.65 9.02
CA GLY A 576 -29.49 13.43 10.25
C GLY A 576 -28.27 13.08 11.12
N ARG A 577 -27.20 12.56 10.52
CA ARG A 577 -25.88 12.32 11.15
C ARG A 577 -24.99 13.54 11.00
N ALA A 578 -24.20 13.85 12.02
CA ALA A 578 -23.26 14.96 12.01
C ALA A 578 -22.11 14.71 11.03
N LEU A 579 -22.02 15.55 10.00
CA LEU A 579 -20.87 15.60 9.09
C LEU A 579 -19.77 16.52 9.63
N GLU A 580 -20.18 17.54 10.38
CA GLU A 580 -19.29 18.52 10.98
C GLU A 580 -19.83 18.94 12.36
N VAL A 581 -18.94 19.02 13.33
CA VAL A 581 -19.23 19.38 14.72
C VAL A 581 -18.26 20.46 15.17
N ARG A 582 -18.67 21.25 16.16
CA ARG A 582 -17.80 22.16 16.90
C ARG A 582 -17.72 21.66 18.33
N THR A 583 -16.50 21.46 18.82
CA THR A 583 -16.24 21.03 20.19
C THR A 583 -15.23 21.95 20.82
N PHE A 584 -15.61 22.60 21.92
CA PHE A 584 -14.78 23.59 22.60
C PHE A 584 -14.26 24.67 21.65
N GLY A 585 -15.16 25.23 20.82
CA GLY A 585 -14.83 26.24 19.81
C GLY A 585 -14.12 25.74 18.55
N VAL A 586 -13.60 24.52 18.54
CA VAL A 586 -12.83 23.96 17.41
C VAL A 586 -13.73 23.16 16.47
N PRO A 587 -13.79 23.49 15.16
CA PRO A 587 -14.51 22.68 14.18
C PRO A 587 -13.76 21.38 13.88
N LEU A 588 -14.50 20.27 13.79
CA LEU A 588 -14.01 18.94 13.43
C LEU A 588 -14.99 18.28 12.45
N SER A 589 -14.50 17.43 11.56
CA SER A 589 -15.38 16.48 10.87
C SER A 589 -16.02 15.52 11.89
N GLY A 590 -17.23 15.08 11.61
CA GLY A 590 -17.93 14.09 12.43
C GLY A 590 -17.10 12.81 12.60
N GLU A 591 -16.45 12.34 11.54
CA GLU A 591 -15.56 11.18 11.59
C GLU A 591 -14.35 11.39 12.51
N ALA A 592 -13.68 12.55 12.42
CA ALA A 592 -12.56 12.85 13.30
C ALA A 592 -12.98 12.93 14.77
N PHE A 593 -14.17 13.49 15.04
CA PHE A 593 -14.77 13.49 16.37
C PHE A 593 -15.03 12.05 16.85
N HIS A 594 -15.69 11.22 16.03
CA HIS A 594 -16.02 9.83 16.37
C HIS A 594 -14.77 8.99 16.66
N ALA A 595 -13.75 9.10 15.82
CA ALA A 595 -12.49 8.37 15.96
C ALA A 595 -11.73 8.78 17.23
N ARG A 596 -11.67 10.09 17.55
CA ARG A 596 -10.97 10.59 18.75
C ARG A 596 -11.67 10.15 20.03
N VAL A 597 -12.99 10.32 20.10
CA VAL A 597 -13.81 9.88 21.22
C VAL A 597 -13.72 8.36 21.38
N GLY A 598 -13.89 7.59 20.31
CA GLY A 598 -13.85 6.14 20.34
C GLY A 598 -12.49 5.56 20.74
N ARG A 599 -11.39 6.23 20.39
CA ARG A 599 -10.03 5.82 20.77
C ARG A 599 -9.77 5.92 22.28
N VAL A 600 -10.30 6.95 22.93
CA VAL A 600 -10.02 7.23 24.35
C VAL A 600 -11.12 6.71 25.27
N LEU A 601 -12.39 6.86 24.88
CA LEU A 601 -13.56 6.47 25.68
C LEU A 601 -14.18 5.15 25.24
N GLY A 602 -13.71 4.56 24.13
CA GLY A 602 -14.19 3.29 23.60
C GLY A 602 -15.34 3.46 22.59
N TYR A 603 -15.28 2.74 21.48
CA TYR A 603 -16.25 2.82 20.38
C TYR A 603 -17.70 2.36 20.73
N GLN A 604 -17.92 1.83 21.93
CA GLN A 604 -19.25 1.46 22.41
C GLN A 604 -20.00 2.63 23.07
N THR A 605 -19.31 3.73 23.38
CA THR A 605 -19.91 4.94 23.97
C THR A 605 -20.66 5.74 22.92
N LEU A 606 -19.94 6.21 21.90
CA LEU A 606 -20.48 6.94 20.76
C LEU A 606 -20.78 5.95 19.61
N LYS A 607 -22.00 5.40 19.62
CA LYS A 607 -22.39 4.31 18.71
C LYS A 607 -22.66 4.77 17.26
N SER A 608 -22.97 6.05 17.06
CA SER A 608 -23.21 6.64 15.74
C SER A 608 -22.99 8.15 15.74
N LEU A 609 -22.98 8.75 14.55
CA LEU A 609 -22.97 10.21 14.37
C LEU A 609 -24.37 10.82 14.28
N ALA A 610 -25.44 10.04 14.44
CA ALA A 610 -26.79 10.58 14.65
C ALA A 610 -26.92 10.98 16.12
N VAL A 611 -26.25 12.07 16.49
CA VAL A 611 -26.00 12.46 17.87
C VAL A 611 -26.35 13.92 18.15
N SER A 612 -26.75 14.18 19.38
CA SER A 612 -26.90 15.50 20.00
C SER A 612 -26.32 15.46 21.41
N ALA A 613 -25.99 16.61 21.98
CA ALA A 613 -25.51 16.70 23.35
C ALA A 613 -26.26 17.78 24.12
N ARG A 614 -26.34 17.61 25.44
CA ARG A 614 -26.81 18.62 26.39
C ARG A 614 -25.79 18.73 27.51
N GLU A 615 -25.55 19.95 27.97
CA GLU A 615 -24.67 20.22 29.09
C GLU A 615 -25.46 20.50 30.36
N ALA A 616 -25.09 19.83 31.45
CA ALA A 616 -25.64 20.08 32.77
C ALA A 616 -24.64 19.65 33.85
N GLY A 617 -24.46 20.47 34.89
CA GLY A 617 -23.66 20.11 36.07
C GLY A 617 -22.21 19.72 35.78
N GLY A 618 -21.54 20.36 34.81
CA GLY A 618 -20.15 20.07 34.44
C GLY A 618 -19.94 18.79 33.60
N LYS A 619 -21.03 18.11 33.25
CA LYS A 619 -21.04 16.94 32.36
C LYS A 619 -21.69 17.25 31.02
N VAL A 620 -21.31 16.47 30.03
CA VAL A 620 -21.90 16.45 28.68
C VAL A 620 -22.66 15.14 28.53
N ARG A 621 -23.98 15.23 28.38
CA ARG A 621 -24.85 14.08 28.08
C ARG A 621 -25.07 13.99 26.59
N PHE A 622 -24.52 12.96 25.96
CA PHE A 622 -24.77 12.64 24.57
C PHE A 622 -26.00 11.74 24.45
N GLU A 623 -26.86 12.07 23.50
CA GLU A 623 -28.02 11.26 23.10
C GLU A 623 -27.94 11.03 21.60
N GLY A 624 -28.14 9.78 21.18
CA GLY A 624 -28.11 9.45 19.76
C GLY A 624 -28.95 8.24 19.41
N ARG A 625 -28.94 7.92 18.12
CA ARG A 625 -29.74 6.84 17.53
C ARG A 625 -28.95 5.97 16.57
N GLY A 626 -29.29 4.69 16.52
CA GLY A 626 -28.62 3.70 15.67
C GLY A 626 -27.21 3.33 16.10
N LEU A 627 -26.62 2.38 15.38
CA LEU A 627 -25.26 1.85 15.58
C LEU A 627 -24.61 1.63 14.21
N GLY A 628 -23.43 2.23 14.04
CA GLY A 628 -22.65 2.18 12.80
C GLY A 628 -22.84 3.42 11.91
N HIS A 629 -22.25 3.34 10.72
CA HIS A 629 -22.13 4.48 9.80
C HIS A 629 -23.45 4.87 9.11
N GLY A 630 -24.45 3.99 9.10
CA GLY A 630 -25.79 4.33 8.61
C GLY A 630 -26.01 4.28 7.10
N VAL A 631 -25.06 3.76 6.33
CA VAL A 631 -25.12 3.72 4.86
C VAL A 631 -25.62 2.34 4.41
N GLY A 632 -26.47 2.30 3.39
CA GLY A 632 -26.95 1.06 2.76
C GLY A 632 -27.87 0.23 3.66
N LEU A 633 -27.67 -1.09 3.67
CA LEU A 633 -28.56 -2.04 4.34
C LEU A 633 -28.55 -1.86 5.87
N CYS A 634 -29.73 -1.64 6.47
CA CYS A 634 -29.89 -1.73 7.92
C CYS A 634 -30.22 -3.17 8.34
N GLN A 635 -29.37 -3.81 9.14
CA GLN A 635 -29.52 -5.21 9.54
C GLN A 635 -30.80 -5.48 10.35
N TYR A 636 -31.10 -4.62 11.33
CA TYR A 636 -32.33 -4.74 12.11
C TYR A 636 -33.58 -4.44 11.24
N GLY A 637 -33.50 -3.47 10.35
CA GLY A 637 -34.62 -3.14 9.47
C GLY A 637 -34.88 -4.23 8.42
N ALA A 638 -33.83 -4.86 7.88
CA ALA A 638 -33.95 -6.03 7.00
C ALA A 638 -34.62 -7.22 7.70
N THR A 639 -34.27 -7.47 8.97
CA THR A 639 -34.90 -8.51 9.80
C THR A 639 -36.38 -8.23 10.03
N GLU A 640 -36.75 -6.96 10.26
CA GLU A 640 -38.15 -6.56 10.41
C GLU A 640 -38.94 -6.67 9.10
N LEU A 641 -38.35 -6.30 7.96
CA LEU A 641 -38.97 -6.49 6.64
C LEU A 641 -39.24 -7.97 6.35
N GLU A 642 -38.29 -8.85 6.65
CA GLU A 642 -38.52 -10.29 6.56
C GLU A 642 -39.65 -10.76 7.48
N ARG A 643 -39.72 -10.26 8.72
CA ARG A 643 -40.83 -10.57 9.64
C ARG A 643 -42.19 -10.16 9.07
N ARG A 644 -42.23 -9.12 8.24
CA ARG A 644 -43.41 -8.66 7.50
C ARG A 644 -43.65 -9.41 6.18
N GLY A 645 -42.87 -10.45 5.89
CA GLY A 645 -43.05 -11.32 4.72
C GLY A 645 -42.30 -10.88 3.46
N TYR A 646 -41.43 -9.88 3.53
CA TYR A 646 -40.67 -9.41 2.38
C TYR A 646 -39.55 -10.40 2.02
N LYS A 647 -39.45 -10.70 0.72
CA LYS A 647 -38.33 -11.47 0.15
C LYS A 647 -37.07 -10.62 0.01
N TYR A 648 -35.90 -11.25 -0.03
CA TYR A 648 -34.62 -10.55 -0.04
C TYR A 648 -34.47 -9.53 -1.18
N GLU A 649 -35.08 -9.77 -2.34
CA GLU A 649 -35.05 -8.84 -3.47
C GLU A 649 -35.80 -7.55 -3.14
N LYS A 650 -36.93 -7.66 -2.42
CA LYS A 650 -37.70 -6.49 -1.97
C LYS A 650 -37.01 -5.77 -0.82
N ILE A 651 -36.32 -6.50 0.06
CA ILE A 651 -35.46 -5.93 1.11
C ILE A 651 -34.33 -5.11 0.46
N LEU A 652 -33.63 -5.68 -0.51
CA LEU A 652 -32.56 -4.99 -1.24
C LEU A 652 -33.11 -3.80 -2.02
N LYS A 653 -34.27 -3.92 -2.67
CA LYS A 653 -34.92 -2.82 -3.38
C LYS A 653 -35.32 -1.68 -2.44
N HIS A 654 -35.64 -1.96 -1.17
CA HIS A 654 -35.91 -0.93 -0.18
C HIS A 654 -34.65 -0.12 0.14
N TYR A 655 -33.53 -0.77 0.46
CA TYR A 655 -32.30 -0.07 0.86
C TYR A 655 -31.43 0.42 -0.31
N PHE A 656 -31.62 -0.13 -1.51
CA PHE A 656 -30.90 0.22 -2.72
C PHE A 656 -31.89 0.45 -3.89
N PRO A 657 -32.77 1.47 -3.80
CA PRO A 657 -33.89 1.64 -4.72
C PRO A 657 -33.46 1.86 -6.17
N GLU A 658 -32.28 2.43 -6.39
CA GLU A 658 -31.70 2.68 -7.72
C GLU A 658 -30.92 1.49 -8.29
N ARG A 659 -30.81 0.37 -7.57
CA ARG A 659 -29.96 -0.77 -7.94
C ARG A 659 -30.76 -1.96 -8.43
N THR A 660 -30.11 -2.81 -9.21
CA THR A 660 -30.65 -4.09 -9.67
C THR A 660 -29.77 -5.23 -9.21
N ILE A 661 -30.40 -6.38 -8.96
CA ILE A 661 -29.70 -7.61 -8.64
C ILE A 661 -29.36 -8.29 -9.96
N GLY A 662 -28.12 -8.73 -10.10
CA GLY A 662 -27.68 -9.49 -11.26
C GLY A 662 -26.41 -10.26 -10.97
N GLU A 663 -25.83 -10.83 -12.00
CA GLU A 663 -24.48 -11.40 -11.92
C GLU A 663 -23.42 -10.31 -12.08
N PRO A 664 -22.24 -10.50 -11.45
CA PRO A 664 -21.10 -9.62 -11.68
C PRO A 664 -20.76 -9.63 -13.17
N PRO A 665 -20.27 -8.51 -13.72
CA PRO A 665 -19.74 -8.53 -15.08
C PRO A 665 -18.57 -9.52 -15.17
N PRO A 666 -18.32 -10.06 -16.37
CA PRO A 666 -17.26 -11.03 -16.63
C PRO A 666 -15.87 -10.50 -16.24
#